data_AF-A0A397B1F4-F1
#
_entry.id   AF-A0A397B1F4-F1
#
_cell.length_a   1.000
_cell.length_b   1.000
_cell.length_c   1.000
_cell.angle_alpha   90.00
_cell.angle_beta   90.00
_cell.angle_gamma   90.00
#
_symmetry.space_group_name_H-M   'P 1'
#
loop_
_entity.id
_entity.type
_entity.pdbx_description
1 polymer ?
#
loop_
_entity_poly.entity_id
_entity_poly.type
_entity_poly.pdbx_seq_one_letter_code
_entity_poly.pdbx_strand_id
1 'polypeptide(L)'
;MDGPGGGGNNALSLSWSFGFNKDIVGGVHSLSDDTVHAIFYTAGHTGVIYNYANRTQKLLQGHCNPISCCAVSEDKRWIVTADRGQDSMLVVWDATTGNPIKTIFNPHSDGVQCLDMSPDAMFIVTLSIAMDKANLKEHAQEIKLWEWTVARDDALYVAAVTTEDVQTCVRFNTYDVRELMTNGAQRVIFWNWAAHQLQFYSPPLSQKDFKQTIGAFTQSLFVPDSSQAITATVDGDLILWDAAPVKANATTTHADKKAIKIVRVTGHDKPVAVNFLADMDGYLVMGCADGAVRFYDFDFRLVAWFEDLCAGPVMAVSFANVDAAPASADVFTVPEFIVSTSSAFILGITPSIHDEYDVEKRRGTLLMQGINDEIHGLAAHPASNHIAVSCYSGAIQLWDYVGKRLVMLRSFDRDKLRPQCLTYHPSGKHLLVGFTNGTIKIISATTLEDVTTFRQAKNAIVDVKIAADGSFIAAIDAHNYLYLWRSKAMVATDADELDTTDLWSYIGRCKSHTKPITGLEFGMSPDQQALLVTVGEDKMLVDYSLSRSSVMDGIILNAPPQKIEQSATPTTFFWHPDMPGVHEDLVVIANDEYKFKQWNANNKTCRKTTLHPTYGGPLNRVVGVLKLPLDGNPHKSMGLIAHAGRISNVAVSFDGKYFITAGGKDMIVNLWDVNPRALDALEAQGGAGMEPFASLLEGGVQGAFYSEIVDYFYFAQLRTQGENATAARDIAHHIPLLEIPHLMRALGYYPTELEIQNMCSEVKYSRFTETTKTVDVVDLTAFVKLYTNHRPVFGIGKKQIDDAFDVLSGHKGPTLKWADLKAKLLTMGEPMTEDELTSCMHALLGDEADLVETTISLSSSVFAGKVLGFEDYERDEQPVPFT
;
A
#
# COMPACT_ATOMS: atom_id res chain seq x y z
N MET A 1 -17.21 4.61 -11.87
CA MET A 1 -18.18 5.48 -11.20
C MET A 1 -19.52 4.76 -11.18
N ASP A 2 -19.95 4.29 -10.02
CA ASP A 2 -21.35 3.98 -9.72
C ASP A 2 -21.68 4.74 -8.43
N GLY A 3 -22.77 5.50 -8.44
CA GLY A 3 -23.16 6.39 -7.35
C GLY A 3 -23.60 5.65 -6.07
N PRO A 4 -23.63 6.32 -4.91
CA PRO A 4 -23.96 5.69 -3.65
C PRO A 4 -25.48 5.65 -3.49
N GLY A 5 -26.05 4.48 -3.79
CA GLY A 5 -27.49 4.23 -3.65
C GLY A 5 -27.93 2.79 -3.85
N GLY A 6 -27.02 1.84 -3.95
CA GLY A 6 -27.32 0.41 -4.08
C GLY A 6 -26.49 -0.42 -3.12
N GLY A 7 -27.12 -0.93 -2.06
CA GLY A 7 -26.47 -1.93 -1.23
C GLY A 7 -26.17 -3.21 -2.03
N GLY A 8 -24.91 -3.65 -2.02
CA GLY A 8 -24.58 -5.07 -2.10
C GLY A 8 -24.20 -5.68 -3.44
N ASN A 9 -23.69 -4.94 -4.44
CA ASN A 9 -23.23 -5.55 -5.70
C ASN A 9 -21.76 -5.99 -5.73
N ASN A 10 -20.93 -5.55 -4.78
CA ASN A 10 -19.51 -5.92 -4.74
C ASN A 10 -19.26 -7.03 -3.71
N ALA A 11 -18.27 -7.88 -4.00
CA ALA A 11 -17.85 -8.95 -3.10
C ALA A 11 -17.07 -8.43 -1.88
N LEU A 12 -16.42 -7.27 -2.04
CA LEU A 12 -15.80 -6.50 -0.98
C LEU A 12 -16.32 -5.07 -1.01
N SER A 13 -16.62 -4.52 0.15
CA SER A 13 -16.92 -3.10 0.31
C SER A 13 -16.24 -2.52 1.55
N LEU A 14 -15.57 -1.38 1.40
CA LEU A 14 -14.93 -0.71 2.53
C LEU A 14 -16.01 -0.20 3.49
N SER A 15 -15.96 -0.65 4.74
CA SER A 15 -16.96 -0.38 5.77
C SER A 15 -16.49 0.65 6.79
N TRP A 16 -15.18 0.70 7.06
CA TRP A 16 -14.59 1.58 8.07
C TRP A 16 -13.09 1.73 7.87
N SER A 17 -12.55 2.90 8.21
CA SER A 17 -11.11 3.17 8.30
C SER A 17 -10.73 3.62 9.71
N PHE A 18 -9.79 2.91 10.33
CA PHE A 18 -9.15 3.28 11.58
C PHE A 18 -7.85 4.04 11.30
N GLY A 19 -7.66 5.18 11.97
CA GLY A 19 -6.52 6.07 11.72
C GLY A 19 -6.86 7.21 10.74
N PHE A 20 -5.94 8.16 10.63
CA PHE A 20 -5.99 9.30 9.72
C PHE A 20 -4.57 9.80 9.41
N ASN A 21 -4.40 10.56 8.32
CA ASN A 21 -3.12 11.14 7.92
C ASN A 21 -2.73 12.31 8.85
N LYS A 22 -2.16 11.99 10.00
CA LYS A 22 -1.77 12.96 11.04
C LYS A 22 -0.73 14.01 10.62
N ASP A 23 0.05 13.73 9.57
CA ASP A 23 1.17 14.57 9.15
C ASP A 23 0.79 15.64 8.10
N ILE A 24 -0.47 15.65 7.63
CA ILE A 24 -0.97 16.67 6.71
C ILE A 24 -1.37 17.91 7.51
N VAL A 25 -0.62 19.01 7.34
CA VAL A 25 -0.96 20.32 7.92
C VAL A 25 -2.29 20.78 7.36
N GLY A 26 -3.23 21.15 8.25
CA GLY A 26 -4.60 21.47 7.83
C GLY A 26 -5.39 20.28 7.30
N GLY A 27 -4.96 19.03 7.52
CA GLY A 27 -5.62 17.84 6.97
C GLY A 27 -6.94 17.42 7.64
N VAL A 28 -7.35 18.12 8.70
CA VAL A 28 -8.54 17.81 9.49
C VAL A 28 -9.39 19.07 9.63
N HIS A 29 -10.67 18.98 9.29
CA HIS A 29 -11.60 20.10 9.28
C HIS A 29 -12.88 19.77 10.06
N SER A 30 -13.41 20.77 10.77
CA SER A 30 -14.73 20.67 11.37
C SER A 30 -15.79 20.86 10.27
N LEU A 31 -16.78 19.97 10.27
CA LEU A 31 -18.03 20.11 9.50
C LEU A 31 -19.22 20.27 10.44
N SER A 32 -18.95 20.57 11.72
CA SER A 32 -19.99 20.66 12.72
C SER A 32 -20.77 21.97 12.59
N ASP A 33 -22.08 21.87 12.79
CA ASP A 33 -23.01 22.98 12.98
C ASP A 33 -23.88 22.68 14.21
N ASP A 34 -24.96 23.45 14.42
CA ASP A 34 -25.89 23.24 15.56
C ASP A 34 -26.56 21.85 15.59
N THR A 35 -26.60 21.16 14.45
CA THR A 35 -27.34 19.90 14.24
C THR A 35 -26.44 18.74 13.85
N VAL A 36 -25.34 19.03 13.15
CA VAL A 36 -24.38 18.07 12.63
C VAL A 36 -23.13 18.14 13.49
N HIS A 37 -22.72 17.00 13.99
CA HIS A 37 -21.50 16.84 14.78
C HIS A 37 -20.55 15.94 14.01
N ALA A 38 -19.83 16.52 13.06
CA ALA A 38 -19.00 15.79 12.12
C ALA A 38 -17.66 16.48 11.85
N ILE A 39 -16.66 15.66 11.56
CA ILE A 39 -15.34 16.11 11.12
C ILE A 39 -14.99 15.46 9.79
N PHE A 40 -14.20 16.16 8.99
CA PHE A 40 -13.56 15.60 7.80
C PHE A 40 -12.07 15.41 8.07
N TYR A 41 -11.54 14.26 7.66
CA TYR A 41 -10.11 13.98 7.65
C TYR A 41 -9.76 13.04 6.50
N THR A 42 -8.47 12.90 6.21
CA THR A 42 -7.96 11.99 5.18
C THR A 42 -7.39 10.72 5.83
N ALA A 43 -7.57 9.58 5.18
CA ALA A 43 -7.08 8.27 5.60
C ALA A 43 -6.49 7.50 4.40
N GLY A 44 -5.16 7.57 4.23
CA GLY A 44 -4.44 7.00 3.10
C GLY A 44 -4.82 7.70 1.79
N HIS A 45 -5.62 7.03 0.96
CA HIS A 45 -6.17 7.54 -0.30
C HIS A 45 -7.69 7.79 -0.22
N THR A 46 -8.28 7.72 0.98
CA THR A 46 -9.74 7.88 1.17
C THR A 46 -10.01 9.12 2.01
N GLY A 47 -10.94 9.96 1.60
CA GLY A 47 -11.48 11.02 2.47
C GLY A 47 -12.52 10.43 3.41
N VAL A 48 -12.60 10.89 4.66
CA VAL A 48 -13.53 10.38 5.65
C VAL A 48 -14.30 11.51 6.31
N ILE A 49 -15.63 11.45 6.21
CA ILE A 49 -16.53 12.27 7.00
C ILE A 49 -17.00 11.43 8.18
N TYR A 50 -16.59 11.79 9.38
CA TYR A 50 -16.89 11.07 10.60
C TYR A 50 -17.88 11.85 11.46
N ASN A 51 -19.07 11.30 11.66
CA ASN A 51 -20.03 11.82 12.62
C ASN A 51 -19.71 11.21 14.00
N TYR A 52 -19.21 12.04 14.89
CA TYR A 52 -18.74 11.61 16.21
C TYR A 52 -19.88 11.47 17.24
N ALA A 53 -21.07 12.00 16.97
CA ALA A 53 -22.24 11.82 17.83
C ALA A 53 -22.82 10.40 17.71
N ASN A 54 -22.90 9.85 16.50
CA ASN A 54 -23.44 8.50 16.26
C ASN A 54 -22.38 7.45 15.86
N ARG A 55 -21.11 7.84 15.75
CA ARG A 55 -19.97 7.00 15.36
C ARG A 55 -20.13 6.34 14.00
N THR A 56 -20.51 7.12 12.99
CA THR A 56 -20.63 6.66 11.59
C THR A 56 -19.62 7.36 10.68
N GLN A 57 -19.16 6.65 9.65
CA GLN A 57 -18.26 7.19 8.63
C GLN A 57 -18.95 7.19 7.27
N LYS A 58 -18.75 8.27 6.49
CA LYS A 58 -18.92 8.26 5.03
C LYS A 58 -17.53 8.27 4.41
N LEU A 59 -17.28 7.31 3.52
CA LEU A 59 -15.97 7.07 2.91
C LEU A 59 -15.98 7.62 1.48
N LEU A 60 -15.16 8.64 1.23
CA LEU A 60 -15.01 9.32 -0.05
C LEU A 60 -13.91 8.61 -0.87
N GLN A 61 -14.31 7.59 -1.62
CA GLN A 61 -13.40 6.73 -2.40
C GLN A 61 -13.26 7.21 -3.85
N GLY A 62 -12.02 7.28 -4.36
CA GLY A 62 -11.76 7.63 -5.76
C GLY A 62 -10.27 7.73 -6.09
N HIS A 63 -9.47 8.27 -5.17
CA HIS A 63 -8.02 8.41 -5.36
C HIS A 63 -7.31 7.04 -5.44
N CYS A 64 -6.35 6.93 -6.36
CA CYS A 64 -5.46 5.77 -6.48
C CYS A 64 -4.17 5.94 -5.65
N ASN A 65 -3.90 7.17 -5.24
CA ASN A 65 -2.68 7.58 -4.58
C ASN A 65 -2.95 8.21 -3.20
N PRO A 66 -1.93 8.33 -2.32
CA PRO A 66 -2.11 8.97 -1.03
C PRO A 66 -2.59 10.42 -1.20
N ILE A 67 -3.67 10.79 -0.50
CA ILE A 67 -4.13 12.18 -0.45
C ILE A 67 -3.04 13.01 0.23
N SER A 68 -2.61 14.08 -0.41
CA SER A 68 -1.51 14.95 0.05
C SER A 68 -2.03 16.22 0.69
N CYS A 69 -3.19 16.73 0.26
CA CYS A 69 -3.77 17.96 0.74
C CYS A 69 -5.30 17.97 0.55
N CYS A 70 -5.95 18.82 1.34
CA CYS A 70 -7.39 19.03 1.26
C CYS A 70 -7.76 20.44 1.70
N ALA A 71 -8.98 20.84 1.37
CA ALA A 71 -9.61 22.08 1.85
C ALA A 71 -11.12 21.86 1.98
N VAL A 72 -11.75 22.71 2.77
CA VAL A 72 -13.21 22.76 2.96
C VAL A 72 -13.66 24.20 2.74
N SER A 73 -14.76 24.40 2.01
CA SER A 73 -15.34 25.73 1.81
C SER A 73 -15.73 26.40 3.14
N GLU A 74 -15.79 27.73 3.17
CA GLU A 74 -16.20 28.47 4.37
C GLU A 74 -17.60 28.05 4.86
N ASP A 75 -18.53 27.85 3.93
CA ASP A 75 -19.90 27.35 4.18
C ASP A 75 -19.98 25.86 4.56
N LYS A 76 -18.84 25.15 4.60
CA LYS A 76 -18.69 23.71 4.88
C LYS A 76 -19.42 22.78 3.91
N ARG A 77 -19.92 23.29 2.77
CA ARG A 77 -20.66 22.49 1.78
C ARG A 77 -19.76 21.63 0.92
N TRP A 78 -18.57 22.11 0.58
CA TRP A 78 -17.66 21.50 -0.39
C TRP A 78 -16.37 21.07 0.27
N ILE A 79 -15.93 19.85 -0.06
CA ILE A 79 -14.63 19.31 0.35
C ILE A 79 -13.83 19.10 -0.93
N VAL A 80 -12.56 19.49 -0.92
CA VAL A 80 -11.63 19.22 -2.02
C VAL A 80 -10.50 18.36 -1.52
N THR A 81 -10.21 17.29 -2.23
CA THR A 81 -9.08 16.39 -1.97
C THR A 81 -8.21 16.28 -3.21
N ALA A 82 -6.90 16.24 -3.02
CA ALA A 82 -5.97 15.93 -4.09
C ALA A 82 -4.86 15.00 -3.61
N ASP A 83 -4.37 14.16 -4.50
CA ASP A 83 -3.35 13.16 -4.21
C ASP A 83 -1.98 13.45 -4.87
N ARG A 84 -1.00 12.65 -4.45
CA ARG A 84 0.38 12.71 -4.93
C ARG A 84 0.79 11.49 -5.74
N GLY A 85 1.46 11.67 -6.87
CA GLY A 85 1.96 10.57 -7.71
C GLY A 85 1.49 10.65 -9.15
N GLN A 86 1.89 9.64 -9.93
CA GLN A 86 1.43 9.46 -11.31
C GLN A 86 -0.07 9.18 -11.34
N ASP A 87 -0.76 9.66 -12.37
CA ASP A 87 -2.22 9.56 -12.49
C ASP A 87 -2.96 10.22 -11.31
N SER A 88 -2.38 11.30 -10.78
CA SER A 88 -2.99 12.07 -9.70
C SER A 88 -4.36 12.61 -10.10
N MET A 89 -5.21 12.86 -9.11
CA MET A 89 -6.51 13.46 -9.30
C MET A 89 -6.83 14.47 -8.21
N LEU A 90 -7.68 15.43 -8.58
CA LEU A 90 -8.36 16.33 -7.66
C LEU A 90 -9.86 16.03 -7.71
N VAL A 91 -10.49 15.90 -6.56
CA VAL A 91 -11.93 15.61 -6.46
C VAL A 91 -12.61 16.63 -5.54
N VAL A 92 -13.70 17.21 -6.04
CA VAL A 92 -14.62 18.06 -5.28
C VAL A 92 -15.80 17.20 -4.85
N TRP A 93 -16.09 17.20 -3.56
CA TRP A 93 -17.15 16.40 -2.93
C TRP A 93 -18.19 17.29 -2.28
N ASP A 94 -19.42 16.82 -2.28
CA ASP A 94 -20.49 17.36 -1.46
C ASP A 94 -20.39 16.82 -0.03
N ALA A 95 -20.16 17.68 0.96
CA ALA A 95 -19.97 17.27 2.35
C ALA A 95 -21.23 16.65 2.99
N THR A 96 -22.42 16.98 2.48
CA THR A 96 -23.68 16.45 3.01
C THR A 96 -23.97 15.06 2.47
N THR A 97 -23.79 14.84 1.16
CA THR A 97 -24.09 13.53 0.53
C THR A 97 -22.90 12.58 0.54
N GLY A 98 -21.67 13.10 0.47
CA GLY A 98 -20.45 12.34 0.24
C GLY A 98 -20.21 12.01 -1.24
N ASN A 99 -20.99 12.59 -2.15
CA ASN A 99 -20.88 12.30 -3.58
C ASN A 99 -19.77 13.12 -4.24
N PRO A 100 -19.00 12.54 -5.17
CA PRO A 100 -18.10 13.32 -6.01
C PRO A 100 -18.91 14.17 -6.99
N ILE A 101 -18.60 15.46 -7.07
CA ILE A 101 -19.26 16.44 -7.94
C ILE A 101 -18.43 16.71 -9.20
N LYS A 102 -17.11 16.87 -9.01
CA LYS A 102 -16.16 17.09 -10.11
C LYS A 102 -14.87 16.35 -9.82
N THR A 103 -14.37 15.64 -10.82
CA THR A 103 -13.04 15.02 -10.80
C THR A 103 -12.20 15.64 -11.90
N ILE A 104 -11.01 16.11 -11.54
CA ILE A 104 -9.99 16.61 -12.46
C ILE A 104 -8.86 15.59 -12.45
N PHE A 105 -8.64 14.92 -13.58
CA PHE A 105 -7.57 13.94 -13.74
C PHE A 105 -6.29 14.63 -14.17
N ASN A 106 -5.15 14.19 -13.64
CA ASN A 106 -3.82 14.73 -13.92
C ASN A 106 -3.73 16.26 -13.75
N PRO A 107 -4.14 16.82 -12.58
CA PRO A 107 -3.97 18.26 -12.33
C PRO A 107 -2.52 18.70 -12.50
N HIS A 108 -1.57 17.83 -12.12
CA HIS A 108 -0.13 17.94 -12.37
C HIS A 108 0.45 16.57 -12.73
N SER A 109 1.60 16.53 -13.42
CA SER A 109 2.26 15.28 -13.85
C SER A 109 2.60 14.35 -12.68
N ASP A 110 3.04 14.93 -11.56
CA ASP A 110 3.56 14.20 -10.40
C ASP A 110 2.67 14.35 -9.15
N GLY A 111 1.53 15.03 -9.29
CA GLY A 111 0.56 15.25 -8.23
C GLY A 111 0.62 16.62 -7.54
N VAL A 112 -0.29 16.80 -6.59
CA VAL A 112 -0.53 18.07 -5.91
C VAL A 112 0.20 18.08 -4.55
N GLN A 113 0.94 19.13 -4.26
CA GLN A 113 1.60 19.36 -2.97
C GLN A 113 0.68 20.04 -1.97
N CYS A 114 -0.01 21.09 -2.41
CA CYS A 114 -0.91 21.89 -1.60
C CYS A 114 -2.03 22.46 -2.46
N LEU A 115 -3.17 22.72 -1.84
CA LEU A 115 -4.32 23.37 -2.47
C LEU A 115 -5.01 24.31 -1.48
N ASP A 116 -5.84 25.20 -2.01
CA ASP A 116 -6.75 26.04 -1.23
C ASP A 116 -8.05 26.32 -2.02
N MET A 117 -9.13 26.63 -1.31
CA MET A 117 -10.43 26.99 -1.88
C MET A 117 -10.70 28.48 -1.68
N SER A 118 -11.18 29.18 -2.72
CA SER A 118 -11.55 30.60 -2.59
C SER A 118 -12.75 30.78 -1.64
N PRO A 119 -12.90 31.93 -0.97
CA PRO A 119 -14.02 32.19 -0.05
C PRO A 119 -15.40 32.03 -0.68
N ASP A 120 -15.54 32.39 -1.96
CA ASP A 120 -16.77 32.21 -2.75
C ASP A 120 -16.99 30.78 -3.26
N ALA A 121 -16.06 29.86 -2.95
CA ALA A 121 -16.01 28.48 -3.40
C ALA A 121 -16.07 28.30 -4.93
N MET A 122 -15.74 29.32 -5.73
CA MET A 122 -15.76 29.24 -7.21
C MET A 122 -14.43 28.75 -7.79
N PHE A 123 -13.32 29.06 -7.12
CA PHE A 123 -11.98 28.81 -7.61
C PHE A 123 -11.19 27.88 -6.67
N ILE A 124 -10.34 27.07 -7.28
CA ILE A 124 -9.38 26.21 -6.57
C ILE A 124 -7.99 26.53 -7.09
N VAL A 125 -7.03 26.68 -6.19
CA VAL A 125 -5.62 26.80 -6.57
C VAL A 125 -4.88 25.54 -6.16
N THR A 126 -4.00 25.05 -7.02
CA THR A 126 -3.19 23.86 -6.78
C THR A 126 -1.71 24.16 -7.05
N LEU A 127 -0.85 23.62 -6.22
CA LEU A 127 0.60 23.70 -6.36
C LEU A 127 1.16 22.29 -6.61
N SER A 128 2.03 22.14 -7.61
CA SER A 128 2.63 20.84 -7.93
C SER A 128 3.72 20.44 -6.93
N ILE A 129 4.03 19.14 -6.89
CA ILE A 129 5.13 18.61 -6.08
C ILE A 129 6.47 18.97 -6.71
N ALA A 130 7.43 19.41 -5.89
CA ALA A 130 8.84 19.47 -6.29
C ALA A 130 9.48 18.09 -6.11
N MET A 131 9.90 17.47 -7.22
CA MET A 131 10.65 16.22 -7.15
C MET A 131 12.09 16.48 -6.72
N ASP A 132 12.59 15.66 -5.80
CA ASP A 132 13.97 15.70 -5.34
C ASP A 132 14.72 14.45 -5.89
N LYS A 133 15.71 14.68 -6.77
CA LYS A 133 16.89 13.85 -7.12
C LYS A 133 17.09 13.33 -8.56
N ALA A 134 18.29 13.67 -9.04
CA ALA A 134 19.33 12.83 -9.66
C ALA A 134 19.25 12.38 -11.12
N ASN A 135 18.12 12.26 -11.81
CA ASN A 135 18.18 11.69 -13.18
C ASN A 135 17.24 12.23 -14.26
N LEU A 136 16.45 13.29 -14.03
CA LEU A 136 15.63 13.89 -15.09
C LEU A 136 15.66 15.42 -14.97
N LYS A 137 15.71 16.10 -16.12
CA LYS A 137 15.78 17.56 -16.26
C LYS A 137 14.73 18.28 -15.40
N GLU A 138 15.18 19.37 -14.79
CA GLU A 138 14.43 20.49 -14.18
C GLU A 138 12.93 20.52 -14.47
N HIS A 139 12.09 19.90 -13.62
CA HIS A 139 10.67 20.27 -13.56
C HIS A 139 10.52 21.26 -12.42
N ALA A 140 10.48 22.56 -12.77
CA ALA A 140 10.11 23.61 -11.83
C ALA A 140 8.67 23.35 -11.33
N GLN A 141 8.38 23.67 -10.07
CA GLN A 141 7.01 23.58 -9.57
C GLN A 141 6.07 24.43 -10.43
N GLU A 142 4.81 24.03 -10.53
CA GLU A 142 3.76 24.74 -11.25
C GLU A 142 2.63 25.11 -10.29
N ILE A 143 2.09 26.30 -10.47
CA ILE A 143 0.84 26.74 -9.84
C ILE A 143 -0.25 26.78 -10.91
N LYS A 144 -1.40 26.20 -10.59
CA LYS A 144 -2.59 26.18 -11.47
C LYS A 144 -3.80 26.69 -10.73
N LEU A 145 -4.54 27.58 -11.38
CA LEU A 145 -5.84 28.07 -10.93
C LEU A 145 -6.95 27.39 -11.72
N TRP A 146 -7.98 26.92 -11.04
CA TRP A 146 -9.10 26.18 -11.61
C TRP A 146 -10.41 26.88 -11.27
N GLU A 147 -11.34 26.88 -12.22
CA GLU A 147 -12.74 27.26 -11.99
C GLU A 147 -13.56 25.98 -12.13
N TRP A 148 -13.88 25.35 -11.01
CA TRP A 148 -14.42 23.99 -11.00
C TRP A 148 -15.93 23.93 -11.23
N THR A 149 -16.61 25.06 -11.05
CA THR A 149 -18.07 25.21 -11.19
C THR A 149 -18.53 25.27 -12.65
N VAL A 150 -17.59 25.47 -13.59
CA VAL A 150 -17.83 25.46 -15.03
C VAL A 150 -17.48 24.08 -15.60
N ALA A 151 -18.20 23.65 -16.65
CA ALA A 151 -17.93 22.42 -17.38
C ALA A 151 -16.66 22.52 -18.25
N ARG A 152 -15.52 22.74 -17.60
CA ARG A 152 -14.18 22.80 -18.18
C ARG A 152 -13.29 21.75 -17.52
N ASP A 153 -12.34 21.20 -18.28
CA ASP A 153 -11.39 20.19 -17.78
C ASP A 153 -9.94 20.71 -17.71
N ASP A 154 -9.63 21.84 -18.36
CA ASP A 154 -8.35 22.54 -18.27
C ASP A 154 -8.30 23.61 -17.16
N ALA A 155 -7.09 23.93 -16.73
CA ALA A 155 -6.83 24.99 -15.77
C ALA A 155 -7.14 26.38 -16.38
N LEU A 156 -7.64 27.30 -15.56
CA LEU A 156 -7.87 28.68 -15.94
C LEU A 156 -6.57 29.39 -16.29
N TYR A 157 -5.59 29.29 -15.39
CA TYR A 157 -4.26 29.86 -15.56
C TYR A 157 -3.22 28.89 -15.01
N VAL A 158 -2.06 28.88 -15.66
CA VAL A 158 -0.89 28.07 -15.29
C VAL A 158 0.33 28.99 -15.25
N ALA A 159 1.16 28.86 -14.23
CA ALA A 159 2.45 29.53 -14.17
C ALA A 159 3.52 28.63 -13.53
N ALA A 160 4.76 28.75 -13.99
CA ALA A 160 5.90 28.12 -13.36
C ALA A 160 6.33 28.91 -12.12
N VAL A 161 6.65 28.19 -11.04
CA VAL A 161 7.26 28.72 -9.82
C VAL A 161 8.76 28.78 -10.05
N THR A 162 9.25 29.96 -10.44
CA THR A 162 10.65 30.16 -10.85
C THR A 162 11.59 30.37 -9.65
N THR A 163 11.53 29.48 -8.65
CA THR A 163 12.38 29.53 -7.46
C THR A 163 12.99 28.17 -7.16
N GLU A 164 14.24 28.14 -6.69
CA GLU A 164 14.85 26.92 -6.14
C GLU A 164 14.24 26.51 -4.79
N ASP A 165 13.61 27.46 -4.08
CA ASP A 165 12.90 27.20 -2.83
C ASP A 165 11.55 26.54 -3.11
N VAL A 166 11.41 25.29 -2.68
CA VAL A 166 10.19 24.49 -2.83
C VAL A 166 9.07 25.12 -2.02
N GLN A 167 8.03 25.56 -2.72
CA GLN A 167 6.82 26.10 -2.11
C GLN A 167 5.99 24.95 -1.56
N THR A 168 5.49 25.10 -0.32
CA THR A 168 4.79 24.03 0.43
C THR A 168 3.38 24.40 0.83
N CYS A 169 3.01 25.69 0.80
CA CYS A 169 1.67 26.16 1.12
C CYS A 169 1.20 27.19 0.09
N VAL A 170 -0.10 27.22 -0.16
CA VAL A 170 -0.80 28.18 -1.02
C VAL A 170 -2.06 28.69 -0.32
N ARG A 171 -2.37 29.99 -0.43
CA ARG A 171 -3.57 30.61 0.15
C ARG A 171 -4.21 31.65 -0.76
N PHE A 172 -5.54 31.69 -0.79
CA PHE A 172 -6.30 32.82 -1.32
C PHE A 172 -6.27 34.00 -0.36
N ASN A 173 -6.28 35.23 -0.90
CA ASN A 173 -6.61 36.40 -0.11
C ASN A 173 -8.14 36.47 0.05
N THR A 174 -8.60 36.56 1.31
CA THR A 174 -10.03 36.62 1.66
C THR A 174 -10.67 37.95 1.28
N TYR A 175 -9.88 39.02 1.17
CA TYR A 175 -10.34 40.35 0.76
C TYR A 175 -10.35 40.55 -0.77
N ASP A 176 -9.31 40.07 -1.46
CA ASP A 176 -9.21 40.10 -2.93
C ASP A 176 -8.89 38.71 -3.49
N VAL A 177 -9.91 37.98 -3.96
CA VAL A 177 -9.77 36.62 -4.53
C VAL A 177 -8.80 36.57 -5.71
N ARG A 178 -8.46 37.72 -6.32
CA ARG A 178 -7.47 37.83 -7.40
C ARG A 178 -6.03 37.74 -6.94
N GLU A 179 -5.79 37.88 -5.65
CA GLU A 179 -4.47 37.76 -5.02
C GLU A 179 -4.32 36.40 -4.33
N LEU A 180 -3.19 35.74 -4.56
CA LEU A 180 -2.82 34.47 -3.96
C LEU A 180 -1.44 34.63 -3.32
N MET A 181 -1.11 33.72 -2.41
CA MET A 181 0.20 33.64 -1.79
C MET A 181 0.68 32.21 -1.78
N THR A 182 1.96 32.01 -2.10
CA THR A 182 2.67 30.75 -1.82
C THR A 182 3.84 31.03 -0.90
N ASN A 183 4.18 30.06 -0.06
CA ASN A 183 5.39 30.12 0.75
C ASN A 183 6.18 28.80 0.67
N GLY A 184 7.50 28.93 0.55
CA GLY A 184 8.49 27.86 0.74
C GLY A 184 9.23 28.06 2.05
N ALA A 185 10.40 27.43 2.22
CA ALA A 185 11.16 27.54 3.46
C ALA A 185 11.86 28.90 3.62
N GLN A 186 12.11 29.62 2.53
CA GLN A 186 12.90 30.86 2.55
C GLN A 186 12.20 32.06 1.93
N ARG A 187 11.22 31.84 1.05
CA ARG A 187 10.57 32.89 0.28
C ARG A 187 9.06 32.77 0.30
N VAL A 188 8.43 33.94 0.21
CA VAL A 188 7.01 34.10 -0.08
C VAL A 188 6.90 34.67 -1.49
N ILE A 189 5.89 34.20 -2.23
CA ILE A 189 5.54 34.71 -3.56
C ILE A 189 4.09 35.14 -3.52
N PHE A 190 3.83 36.38 -3.88
CA PHE A 190 2.49 36.91 -4.08
C PHE A 190 2.14 36.80 -5.55
N TRP A 191 0.98 36.22 -5.84
CA TRP A 191 0.47 36.03 -7.19
C TRP A 191 -0.76 36.91 -7.39
N ASN A 192 -0.94 37.42 -8.60
CA ASN A 192 -2.14 38.15 -8.98
C ASN A 192 -2.61 37.72 -10.37
N TRP A 193 -3.92 37.50 -10.53
CA TRP A 193 -4.51 37.09 -11.80
C TRP A 193 -5.51 38.08 -12.41
N ALA A 194 -5.58 39.32 -11.90
CA ALA A 194 -6.47 40.36 -12.42
C ALA A 194 -6.22 40.70 -13.90
N ALA A 195 -4.99 40.49 -14.39
CA ALA A 195 -4.60 40.70 -15.79
C ALA A 195 -4.90 39.49 -16.70
N HIS A 196 -5.76 38.56 -16.27
CA HIS A 196 -6.07 37.30 -16.97
C HIS A 196 -4.84 36.42 -17.24
N GLN A 197 -3.86 36.47 -16.34
CA GLN A 197 -2.67 35.64 -16.30
C GLN A 197 -2.08 35.70 -14.89
N LEU A 198 -1.43 34.63 -14.44
CA LEU A 198 -0.77 34.61 -13.13
C LEU A 198 0.55 35.40 -13.21
N GLN A 199 0.54 36.61 -12.65
CA GLN A 199 1.73 37.41 -12.43
C GLN A 199 2.22 37.22 -11.00
N PHE A 200 3.52 37.25 -10.78
CA PHE A 200 4.09 37.04 -9.45
C PHE A 200 5.08 38.11 -9.04
N TYR A 201 5.18 38.31 -7.73
CA TYR A 201 6.17 39.14 -7.08
C TYR A 201 6.66 38.44 -5.81
N SER A 202 7.98 38.32 -5.66
CA SER A 202 8.60 37.81 -4.44
C SER A 202 9.37 38.93 -3.75
N PRO A 203 8.93 39.39 -2.56
CA PRO A 203 9.62 40.44 -1.85
C PRO A 203 11.02 40.01 -1.42
N PRO A 204 12.05 40.85 -1.57
CA PRO A 204 13.37 40.54 -1.03
C PRO A 204 13.33 40.61 0.50
N LEU A 205 13.87 39.59 1.16
CA LEU A 205 14.09 39.57 2.60
C LEU A 205 15.60 39.63 2.86
N SER A 206 16.10 40.77 3.37
CA SER A 206 17.53 40.90 3.69
C SER A 206 17.74 40.86 5.21
N GLN A 207 18.71 40.06 5.67
CA GLN A 207 19.16 40.05 7.07
C GLN A 207 19.75 41.40 7.52
N LYS A 208 20.03 42.33 6.60
CA LYS A 208 20.52 43.67 6.94
C LYS A 208 19.39 44.60 7.39
N ASP A 209 18.16 44.33 6.95
CA ASP A 209 16.99 45.15 7.28
C ASP A 209 16.44 44.82 8.67
N PHE A 210 16.78 43.65 9.23
CA PHE A 210 16.31 43.17 10.51
C PHE A 210 17.45 42.77 11.44
N LYS A 211 17.38 43.11 12.72
CA LYS A 211 18.44 42.83 13.72
C LYS A 211 18.53 41.35 14.14
N GLN A 212 17.68 40.49 13.60
CA GLN A 212 17.55 39.08 14.01
C GLN A 212 17.59 38.14 12.81
N THR A 213 18.16 36.96 13.01
CA THR A 213 18.13 35.87 12.02
C THR A 213 16.73 35.27 11.96
N ILE A 214 16.19 35.14 10.76
CA ILE A 214 14.85 34.61 10.51
C ILE A 214 14.99 33.13 10.14
N GLY A 215 14.30 32.26 10.86
CA GLY A 215 14.24 30.83 10.58
C GLY A 215 13.43 30.48 9.33
N ALA A 216 13.35 29.20 9.01
CA ALA A 216 12.55 28.72 7.89
C ALA A 216 11.06 29.03 8.08
N PHE A 217 10.38 29.43 7.00
CA PHE A 217 8.95 29.69 7.04
C PHE A 217 8.16 28.38 7.12
N THR A 218 7.03 28.41 7.83
CA THR A 218 6.15 27.26 8.02
C THR A 218 4.86 27.44 7.24
N GLN A 219 4.04 28.42 7.61
CA GLN A 219 2.77 28.72 6.95
C GLN A 219 2.57 30.23 6.81
N SER A 220 1.78 30.60 5.82
CA SER A 220 1.38 31.98 5.58
C SER A 220 -0.15 32.12 5.52
N LEU A 221 -0.65 33.30 5.90
CA LEU A 221 -2.07 33.64 5.95
C LEU A 221 -2.27 35.10 5.53
N PHE A 222 -3.35 35.43 4.82
CA PHE A 222 -3.73 36.83 4.61
C PHE A 222 -4.46 37.39 5.84
N VAL A 223 -4.20 38.64 6.19
CA VAL A 223 -4.94 39.31 7.26
C VAL A 223 -6.33 39.67 6.71
N PRO A 224 -7.43 39.22 7.35
CA PRO A 224 -8.80 39.49 6.92
C PRO A 224 -9.04 40.98 6.71
N ASP A 225 -9.92 41.30 5.76
CA ASP A 225 -10.32 42.67 5.39
C ASP A 225 -9.16 43.60 5.02
N SER A 226 -7.99 43.05 4.65
CA SER A 226 -6.81 43.85 4.33
C SER A 226 -5.95 43.25 3.21
N SER A 227 -5.03 44.05 2.69
CA SER A 227 -3.98 43.56 1.77
C SER A 227 -2.75 43.02 2.49
N GLN A 228 -2.74 42.97 3.83
CA GLN A 228 -1.60 42.49 4.60
C GLN A 228 -1.56 40.96 4.61
N ALA A 229 -0.36 40.41 4.78
CA ALA A 229 -0.16 38.98 4.95
C ALA A 229 0.81 38.70 6.09
N ILE A 230 0.67 37.54 6.71
CA ILE A 230 1.52 37.06 7.81
C ILE A 230 2.20 35.77 7.38
N THR A 231 3.48 35.65 7.65
CA THR A 231 4.24 34.40 7.51
C THR A 231 4.85 34.02 8.85
N ALA A 232 4.59 32.79 9.31
CA ALA A 232 5.20 32.26 10.52
C ALA A 232 6.48 31.46 10.23
N THR A 233 7.32 31.29 11.25
CA THR A 233 8.58 30.56 11.16
C THR A 233 8.72 29.46 12.21
N VAL A 234 9.66 28.54 11.96
CA VAL A 234 10.07 27.48 12.91
C VAL A 234 10.67 28.03 14.20
N ASP A 235 11.15 29.28 14.20
CA ASP A 235 11.74 29.92 15.38
C ASP A 235 10.72 30.77 16.17
N GLY A 236 9.44 30.74 15.77
CA GLY A 236 8.38 31.48 16.41
C GLY A 236 8.30 32.96 16.02
N ASP A 237 8.88 33.36 14.88
CA ASP A 237 8.69 34.71 14.35
C ASP A 237 7.46 34.79 13.44
N LEU A 238 6.72 35.90 13.52
CA LEU A 238 5.67 36.30 12.60
C LEU A 238 6.14 37.51 11.79
N ILE A 239 6.17 37.38 10.47
CA ILE A 239 6.56 38.42 9.53
C ILE A 239 5.30 39.02 8.93
N LEU A 240 5.08 40.31 9.14
CA LEU A 240 3.97 41.06 8.55
C LEU A 240 4.42 41.70 7.24
N TRP A 241 3.70 41.41 6.17
CA TRP A 241 3.88 41.93 4.82
C TRP A 241 2.79 42.94 4.51
N ASP A 242 3.17 44.09 3.97
CA ASP A 242 2.22 45.13 3.57
C ASP A 242 2.69 45.81 2.27
N ALA A 243 1.77 46.48 1.59
CA ALA A 243 2.03 47.21 0.37
C ALA A 243 3.17 48.23 0.57
N ALA A 244 4.18 48.16 -0.31
CA ALA A 244 5.22 49.17 -0.37
C ALA A 244 4.61 50.49 -0.88
N PRO A 245 5.04 51.65 -0.34
CA PRO A 245 4.59 52.93 -0.84
C PRO A 245 4.96 53.07 -2.33
N VAL A 246 3.94 53.30 -3.16
CA VAL A 246 4.06 53.37 -4.62
C VAL A 246 5.09 54.43 -5.03
N LYS A 247 6.13 54.04 -5.77
CA LYS A 247 7.04 55.00 -6.42
C LYS A 247 6.28 55.66 -7.57
N ALA A 248 6.37 56.99 -7.69
CA ALA A 248 5.56 57.83 -8.57
C ALA A 248 5.58 57.53 -10.09
N ASN A 249 6.27 56.48 -10.56
CA ASN A 249 6.43 56.11 -11.98
C ASN A 249 6.25 54.59 -12.27
N ALA A 250 5.56 53.82 -11.42
CA ALA A 250 5.36 52.39 -11.67
C ALA A 250 4.21 52.14 -12.68
N THR A 251 4.45 51.33 -13.71
CA THR A 251 3.49 50.88 -14.72
C THR A 251 2.68 49.64 -14.30
N THR A 252 2.93 49.09 -13.10
CA THR A 252 2.21 47.95 -12.54
C THR A 252 0.96 48.43 -11.79
N THR A 253 -0.17 47.75 -12.01
CA THR A 253 -1.47 48.08 -11.38
C THR A 253 -1.58 47.64 -9.91
N HIS A 254 -0.61 46.85 -9.41
CA HIS A 254 -0.59 46.30 -8.05
C HIS A 254 0.65 46.76 -7.29
N ALA A 255 0.49 47.02 -5.99
CA ALA A 255 1.57 47.46 -5.12
C ALA A 255 2.37 46.25 -4.60
N ASP A 256 3.65 46.21 -4.96
CA ASP A 256 4.64 45.25 -4.42
C ASP A 256 4.59 45.24 -2.89
N LYS A 257 4.56 44.07 -2.25
CA LYS A 257 4.59 43.98 -0.77
C LYS A 257 6.02 44.03 -0.22
N LYS A 258 6.21 44.50 1.01
CA LYS A 258 7.48 44.42 1.74
C LYS A 258 7.24 43.98 3.18
N ALA A 259 8.26 43.36 3.79
CA ALA A 259 8.22 43.06 5.21
C ALA A 259 8.26 44.37 6.01
N ILE A 260 7.25 44.62 6.85
CA ILE A 260 7.11 45.85 7.64
C ILE A 260 7.41 45.64 9.12
N LYS A 261 7.09 44.47 9.67
CA LYS A 261 7.22 44.18 11.10
C LYS A 261 7.55 42.70 11.28
N ILE A 262 8.40 42.40 12.26
CA ILE A 262 8.61 41.03 12.73
C ILE A 262 8.26 41.00 14.22
N VAL A 263 7.42 40.04 14.59
CA VAL A 263 6.95 39.84 15.96
C VAL A 263 7.39 38.46 16.42
N ARG A 264 8.14 38.38 17.52
CA ARG A 264 8.51 37.11 18.14
C ARG A 264 7.36 36.65 19.04
N VAL A 265 6.86 35.46 18.75
CA VAL A 265 5.90 34.74 19.59
C VAL A 265 6.67 33.86 20.58
N THR A 266 6.31 33.96 21.85
CA THR A 266 6.91 33.17 22.93
C THR A 266 5.86 32.37 23.68
N GLY A 267 6.20 31.13 24.02
CA GLY A 267 5.48 30.31 24.99
C GLY A 267 6.37 30.13 26.22
N HIS A 268 5.89 30.51 27.41
CA HIS A 268 6.66 30.45 28.66
C HIS A 268 8.08 31.04 28.54
N ASP A 269 8.18 32.24 27.96
CA ASP A 269 9.44 32.97 27.71
C ASP A 269 10.45 32.28 26.77
N LYS A 270 10.02 31.24 26.02
CA LYS A 270 10.83 30.59 24.99
C LYS A 270 10.19 30.74 23.61
N PRO A 271 10.99 30.87 22.53
CA PRO A 271 10.46 30.80 21.17
C PRO A 271 9.84 29.43 20.91
N VAL A 272 8.66 29.41 20.29
CA VAL A 272 7.93 28.18 19.95
C VAL A 272 7.62 28.17 18.47
N ALA A 273 7.94 27.06 17.79
CA ALA A 273 7.63 26.89 16.38
C ALA A 273 6.12 26.92 16.13
N VAL A 274 5.72 27.60 15.06
CA VAL A 274 4.33 27.72 14.63
C VAL A 274 4.10 26.73 13.50
N ASN A 275 3.25 25.74 13.72
CA ASN A 275 2.96 24.71 12.73
C ASN A 275 1.74 25.06 11.88
N PHE A 276 0.76 25.77 12.47
CA PHE A 276 -0.52 26.08 11.84
C PHE A 276 -0.95 27.53 12.09
N LEU A 277 -1.53 28.17 11.08
CA LEU A 277 -2.13 29.50 11.09
C LEU A 277 -3.55 29.42 10.49
N ALA A 278 -4.47 30.12 11.12
CA ALA A 278 -5.81 30.41 10.60
C ALA A 278 -6.29 31.76 11.16
N ASP A 279 -7.33 32.31 10.56
CA ASP A 279 -8.11 33.42 11.11
C ASP A 279 -9.49 32.92 11.56
N MET A 280 -10.03 33.58 12.59
CA MET A 280 -11.41 33.39 13.03
C MET A 280 -11.90 34.60 13.80
N ASP A 281 -13.04 35.18 13.41
CA ASP A 281 -13.74 36.27 14.14
C ASP A 281 -12.82 37.41 14.63
N GLY A 282 -11.86 37.85 13.80
CA GLY A 282 -10.94 38.93 14.14
C GLY A 282 -9.70 38.50 14.96
N TYR A 283 -9.52 37.20 15.17
CA TYR A 283 -8.35 36.62 15.83
C TYR A 283 -7.44 35.89 14.84
N LEU A 284 -6.14 36.04 15.06
CA LEU A 284 -5.10 35.18 14.50
C LEU A 284 -4.94 33.95 15.39
N VAL A 285 -5.23 32.78 14.82
CA VAL A 285 -5.19 31.49 15.51
C VAL A 285 -3.91 30.77 15.15
N MET A 286 -3.16 30.36 16.18
CA MET A 286 -1.86 29.74 16.03
C MET A 286 -1.83 28.36 16.67
N GLY A 287 -1.52 27.33 15.88
CA GLY A 287 -1.20 25.99 16.37
C GLY A 287 0.30 25.82 16.53
N CYS A 288 0.75 25.54 17.74
CA CYS A 288 2.17 25.54 18.09
C CYS A 288 2.76 24.13 18.28
N ALA A 289 4.08 24.02 18.14
CA ALA A 289 4.80 22.76 18.29
C ALA A 289 4.89 22.25 19.74
N ASP A 290 4.65 23.11 20.73
CA ASP A 290 4.50 22.73 22.14
C ASP A 290 3.12 22.10 22.44
N GLY A 291 2.24 22.03 21.44
CA GLY A 291 0.89 21.49 21.58
C GLY A 291 -0.16 22.49 22.05
N ALA A 292 0.19 23.77 22.15
CA ALA A 292 -0.74 24.82 22.53
C ALA A 292 -1.45 25.43 21.31
N VAL A 293 -2.66 25.96 21.54
CA VAL A 293 -3.37 26.82 20.59
C VAL A 293 -3.43 28.23 21.18
N ARG A 294 -2.98 29.23 20.43
CA ARG A 294 -2.91 30.63 20.90
C ARG A 294 -3.70 31.55 19.98
N PHE A 295 -4.44 32.47 20.57
CA PHE A 295 -5.28 33.46 19.88
C PHE A 295 -4.68 34.85 20.10
N TYR A 296 -4.37 35.53 19.01
CA TYR A 296 -3.88 36.90 19.01
C TYR A 296 -4.89 37.82 18.32
N ASP A 297 -4.93 39.09 18.70
CA ASP A 297 -5.51 40.11 17.83
C ASP A 297 -4.53 40.43 16.66
N PHE A 298 -4.99 41.16 15.65
CA PHE A 298 -4.14 41.57 14.53
C PHE A 298 -3.14 42.70 14.89
N ASP A 299 -3.18 43.21 16.12
CA ASP A 299 -2.13 44.02 16.73
C ASP A 299 -1.03 43.16 17.40
N PHE A 300 -1.16 41.82 17.33
CA PHE A 300 -0.30 40.80 17.91
C PHE A 300 -0.27 40.77 19.45
N ARG A 301 -1.38 41.13 20.10
CA ARG A 301 -1.58 40.92 21.54
C ARG A 301 -2.23 39.56 21.77
N LEU A 302 -1.68 38.80 22.70
CA LEU A 302 -2.26 37.51 23.10
C LEU A 302 -3.58 37.76 23.83
N VAL A 303 -4.67 37.18 23.31
CA VAL A 303 -6.03 37.30 23.86
C VAL A 303 -6.39 36.06 24.68
N ALA A 304 -6.11 34.87 24.15
CA ALA A 304 -6.42 33.60 24.81
C ALA A 304 -5.42 32.50 24.43
N TRP A 305 -5.24 31.50 25.30
CA TRP A 305 -4.41 30.33 25.00
C TRP A 305 -4.95 29.04 25.62
N PHE A 306 -4.79 27.95 24.89
CA PHE A 306 -5.18 26.60 25.30
C PHE A 306 -3.90 25.76 25.40
N GLU A 307 -3.48 25.50 26.62
CA GLU A 307 -2.30 24.71 26.97
C GLU A 307 -2.72 23.44 27.74
N ASP A 308 -1.76 22.55 28.00
CA ASP A 308 -1.99 21.29 28.72
C ASP A 308 -2.96 20.29 28.02
N LEU A 309 -3.09 20.39 26.69
CA LEU A 309 -3.89 19.46 25.89
C LEU A 309 -3.39 18.00 25.93
N CYS A 310 -2.12 17.78 26.29
CA CYS A 310 -1.46 16.47 26.37
C CYS A 310 -1.53 15.62 25.07
N ALA A 311 -1.70 16.27 23.91
CA ALA A 311 -1.86 15.59 22.61
C ALA A 311 -0.67 15.78 21.65
N GLY A 312 0.36 16.54 22.04
CA GLY A 312 1.55 16.81 21.22
C GLY A 312 1.39 17.96 20.22
N PRO A 313 2.33 18.14 19.29
CA PRO A 313 2.39 19.28 18.37
C PRO A 313 1.12 19.45 17.53
N VAL A 314 0.58 20.67 17.44
CA VAL A 314 -0.64 20.98 16.67
C VAL A 314 -0.34 20.95 15.17
N MET A 315 -1.26 20.39 14.39
CA MET A 315 -1.17 20.27 12.91
C MET A 315 -2.34 20.94 12.18
N ALA A 316 -3.51 21.05 12.82
CA ALA A 316 -4.64 21.82 12.30
C ALA A 316 -5.53 22.30 13.45
N VAL A 317 -6.16 23.46 13.24
CA VAL A 317 -7.27 23.99 14.06
C VAL A 317 -8.42 24.30 13.12
N SER A 318 -9.64 23.89 13.46
CA SER A 318 -10.81 24.13 12.61
C SER A 318 -12.08 24.35 13.43
N PHE A 319 -12.84 25.39 13.09
CA PHE A 319 -14.01 25.86 13.83
C PHE A 319 -15.32 25.28 13.29
N ALA A 320 -16.28 25.03 14.18
CA ALA A 320 -17.66 24.72 13.83
C ALA A 320 -18.32 25.92 13.12
N ASN A 321 -19.23 25.62 12.21
CA ASN A 321 -20.03 26.60 11.47
C ASN A 321 -21.29 26.95 12.29
N VAL A 322 -21.10 27.70 13.37
CA VAL A 322 -22.17 28.19 14.24
C VAL A 322 -21.95 29.67 14.45
N ASP A 323 -23.02 30.46 14.39
CA ASP A 323 -22.95 31.89 14.72
C ASP A 323 -22.45 32.04 16.17
N ALA A 324 -21.28 32.66 16.34
CA ALA A 324 -20.78 32.98 17.66
C ALA A 324 -21.82 33.85 18.40
N ALA A 325 -22.07 33.56 19.68
CA ALA A 325 -22.93 34.39 20.51
C ALA A 325 -22.46 35.86 20.42
N PRO A 326 -23.38 36.85 20.35
CA PRO A 326 -23.01 38.23 20.07
C PRO A 326 -21.95 38.71 21.06
N ALA A 327 -20.78 39.07 20.52
CA ALA A 327 -19.63 39.52 21.29
C ALA A 327 -20.01 40.74 22.13
N SER A 328 -19.98 40.60 23.46
CA SER A 328 -19.73 41.76 24.32
C SER A 328 -18.24 42.09 24.19
N ALA A 329 -17.90 43.37 23.99
CA ALA A 329 -16.55 43.82 23.63
C ALA A 329 -15.40 43.40 24.57
N ASP A 330 -15.69 42.82 25.74
CA ASP A 330 -14.72 42.44 26.77
C ASP A 330 -14.58 40.92 26.98
N VAL A 331 -15.31 40.06 26.24
CA VAL A 331 -15.27 38.60 26.45
C VAL A 331 -14.76 37.91 25.19
N PHE A 332 -13.77 37.01 25.36
CA PHE A 332 -13.28 36.15 24.28
C PHE A 332 -14.39 35.19 23.83
N THR A 333 -14.82 35.30 22.58
CA THR A 333 -15.89 34.48 22.00
C THR A 333 -15.44 33.94 20.65
N VAL A 334 -15.38 32.61 20.54
CA VAL A 334 -15.18 31.87 19.29
C VAL A 334 -16.10 30.64 19.30
N PRO A 335 -16.45 30.05 18.15
CA PRO A 335 -17.17 28.77 18.12
C PRO A 335 -16.35 27.62 18.70
N GLU A 336 -17.01 26.49 19.00
CA GLU A 336 -16.30 25.25 19.30
C GLU A 336 -15.38 24.86 18.13
N PHE A 337 -14.21 24.31 18.47
CA PHE A 337 -13.21 23.98 17.48
C PHE A 337 -12.54 22.65 17.77
N ILE A 338 -11.95 22.09 16.74
CA ILE A 338 -11.16 20.86 16.84
C ILE A 338 -9.68 21.17 16.68
N VAL A 339 -8.85 20.33 17.30
CA VAL A 339 -7.39 20.38 17.20
C VAL A 339 -6.89 19.00 16.79
N SER A 340 -6.17 18.93 15.67
CA SER A 340 -5.46 17.71 15.27
C SER A 340 -3.97 17.84 15.59
N THR A 341 -3.33 16.72 15.95
CA THR A 341 -1.92 16.70 16.35
C THR A 341 -1.09 15.68 15.59
N SER A 342 0.22 15.91 15.54
CA SER A 342 1.18 14.99 14.92
C SER A 342 1.35 13.67 15.69
N SER A 343 0.77 13.58 16.89
CA SER A 343 0.70 12.33 17.69
C SER A 343 -0.56 11.50 17.40
N ALA A 344 -1.28 11.80 16.32
CA ALA A 344 -2.51 11.13 15.90
C ALA A 344 -3.70 11.30 16.88
N PHE A 345 -3.88 12.49 17.44
CA PHE A 345 -5.08 12.83 18.21
C PHE A 345 -5.94 13.87 17.48
N ILE A 346 -7.26 13.75 17.64
CA ILE A 346 -8.23 14.79 17.30
C ILE A 346 -9.02 15.09 18.57
N LEU A 347 -8.89 16.33 19.06
CA LEU A 347 -9.55 16.84 20.24
C LEU A 347 -10.65 17.82 19.85
N GLY A 348 -11.78 17.79 20.56
CA GLY A 348 -12.81 18.83 20.53
C GLY A 348 -12.64 19.76 21.73
N ILE A 349 -12.57 21.06 21.48
CA ILE A 349 -12.33 22.10 22.47
C ILE A 349 -13.54 23.02 22.52
N THR A 350 -14.13 23.13 23.71
CA THR A 350 -15.12 24.16 24.01
C THR A 350 -14.39 25.42 24.51
N PRO A 351 -14.69 26.62 24.00
CA PRO A 351 -13.97 27.85 24.33
C PRO A 351 -13.92 28.17 25.82
N SER A 352 -14.95 27.80 26.58
CA SER A 352 -15.02 28.01 28.04
C SER A 352 -13.91 27.31 28.82
N ILE A 353 -13.22 26.33 28.22
CA ILE A 353 -12.08 25.63 28.83
C ILE A 353 -10.93 26.60 29.13
N HIS A 354 -10.83 27.72 28.41
CA HIS A 354 -9.82 28.74 28.64
C HIS A 354 -9.78 29.26 30.10
N ASP A 355 -10.95 29.36 30.74
CA ASP A 355 -11.09 29.90 32.10
C ASP A 355 -11.02 28.81 33.19
N GLU A 356 -10.81 27.54 32.82
CA GLU A 356 -10.79 26.43 33.75
C GLU A 356 -9.41 26.27 34.42
N TYR A 357 -9.38 26.33 35.74
CA TYR A 357 -8.13 26.17 36.50
C TYR A 357 -7.64 24.72 36.61
N ASP A 358 -8.54 23.74 36.47
CA ASP A 358 -8.20 22.32 36.55
C ASP A 358 -7.48 21.85 35.27
N VAL A 359 -6.22 21.43 35.42
CA VAL A 359 -5.36 20.92 34.34
C VAL A 359 -6.03 19.75 33.61
N GLU A 360 -6.71 18.86 34.32
CA GLU A 360 -7.30 17.66 33.72
C GLU A 360 -8.47 18.00 32.81
N LYS A 361 -9.27 19.01 33.18
CA LYS A 361 -10.38 19.48 32.36
C LYS A 361 -9.94 20.36 31.19
N ARG A 362 -8.70 20.88 31.22
CA ARG A 362 -8.10 21.63 30.11
C ARG A 362 -7.70 20.78 28.90
N ARG A 363 -7.71 19.45 29.02
CA ARG A 363 -7.35 18.52 27.94
C ARG A 363 -8.31 18.50 26.75
N GLY A 364 -9.52 19.02 26.91
CA GLY A 364 -10.58 18.90 25.91
C GLY A 364 -11.14 17.48 25.80
N THR A 365 -12.02 17.27 24.82
CA THR A 365 -12.70 15.99 24.58
C THR A 365 -11.99 15.21 23.49
N LEU A 366 -11.54 13.99 23.78
CA LEU A 366 -10.96 13.11 22.76
C LEU A 366 -12.05 12.63 21.79
N LEU A 367 -12.01 13.10 20.55
CA LEU A 367 -12.95 12.68 19.49
C LEU A 367 -12.42 11.44 18.75
N MET A 368 -11.12 11.42 18.47
CA MET A 368 -10.48 10.31 17.77
C MET A 368 -9.02 10.16 18.20
N GLN A 369 -8.60 8.92 18.40
CA GLN A 369 -7.20 8.54 18.51
C GLN A 369 -6.86 7.67 17.30
N GLY A 370 -5.82 8.02 16.57
CA GLY A 370 -5.33 7.27 15.42
C GLY A 370 -4.15 6.37 15.76
N ILE A 371 -3.50 5.88 14.70
CA ILE A 371 -2.27 5.12 14.77
C ILE A 371 -1.12 6.08 14.51
N ASN A 372 -0.13 6.10 15.41
CA ASN A 372 0.88 7.17 15.44
C ASN A 372 2.20 6.82 14.72
N ASP A 373 2.34 5.59 14.21
CA ASP A 373 3.58 5.15 13.53
C ASP A 373 3.31 3.91 12.66
N GLU A 374 4.31 3.48 11.89
CA GLU A 374 4.21 2.39 10.93
C GLU A 374 3.67 1.10 11.56
N ILE A 375 2.68 0.47 10.90
CA ILE A 375 2.08 -0.78 11.35
C ILE A 375 2.95 -1.96 10.88
N HIS A 376 3.28 -2.86 11.80
CA HIS A 376 4.07 -4.05 11.50
C HIS A 376 3.32 -5.37 11.70
N GLY A 377 2.30 -5.37 12.56
CA GLY A 377 1.57 -6.57 12.92
C GLY A 377 0.08 -6.30 13.11
N LEU A 378 -0.73 -7.24 12.65
CA LEU A 378 -2.18 -7.26 12.78
C LEU A 378 -2.61 -8.68 13.10
N ALA A 379 -3.44 -8.86 14.13
CA ALA A 379 -4.04 -10.15 14.44
C ALA A 379 -5.50 -9.96 14.85
N ALA A 380 -6.40 -10.80 14.35
CA ALA A 380 -7.80 -10.84 14.76
C ALA A 380 -8.01 -11.87 15.87
N HIS A 381 -8.83 -11.53 16.86
CA HIS A 381 -9.15 -12.44 17.95
C HIS A 381 -10.00 -13.62 17.44
N PRO A 382 -9.69 -14.88 17.81
CA PRO A 382 -10.30 -16.08 17.22
C PRO A 382 -11.78 -16.30 17.55
N ALA A 383 -12.32 -15.57 18.53
CA ALA A 383 -13.71 -15.73 19.00
C ALA A 383 -14.42 -14.42 19.40
N SER A 384 -13.82 -13.25 19.15
CA SER A 384 -14.40 -11.97 19.58
C SER A 384 -14.12 -10.86 18.58
N ASN A 385 -14.84 -9.75 18.71
CA ASN A 385 -14.77 -8.58 17.85
C ASN A 385 -13.55 -7.68 18.09
N HIS A 386 -12.43 -8.26 18.52
CA HIS A 386 -11.19 -7.53 18.78
C HIS A 386 -10.12 -7.78 17.72
N ILE A 387 -9.35 -6.74 17.41
CA ILE A 387 -8.10 -6.84 16.66
C ILE A 387 -6.96 -6.21 17.45
N ALA A 388 -5.80 -6.84 17.39
CA ALA A 388 -4.55 -6.29 17.91
C ALA A 388 -3.71 -5.74 16.77
N VAL A 389 -3.21 -4.51 16.94
CA VAL A 389 -2.36 -3.80 15.99
C VAL A 389 -1.06 -3.43 16.70
N SER A 390 0.08 -3.73 16.09
CA SER A 390 1.38 -3.34 16.62
C SER A 390 2.06 -2.30 15.73
N CYS A 391 2.62 -1.27 16.38
CA CYS A 391 3.19 -0.10 15.73
C CYS A 391 4.70 0.01 16.01
N TYR A 392 5.44 0.62 15.08
CA TYR A 392 6.87 0.88 15.21
C TYR A 392 7.23 1.80 16.39
N SER A 393 6.28 2.64 16.83
CA SER A 393 6.39 3.49 18.02
C SER A 393 6.59 2.70 19.32
N GLY A 394 6.46 1.37 19.29
CA GLY A 394 6.49 0.51 20.46
C GLY A 394 5.11 0.26 21.05
N ALA A 395 4.04 0.73 20.42
CA ALA A 395 2.68 0.53 20.91
C ALA A 395 2.04 -0.77 20.38
N ILE A 396 1.26 -1.42 21.26
CA ILE A 396 0.25 -2.43 20.89
C ILE A 396 -1.10 -1.85 21.23
N GLN A 397 -2.00 -1.83 20.25
CA GLN A 397 -3.35 -1.30 20.35
C GLN A 397 -4.37 -2.41 20.14
N LEU A 398 -5.31 -2.54 21.07
CA LEU A 398 -6.44 -3.46 20.97
C LEU A 398 -7.69 -2.67 20.59
N TRP A 399 -8.28 -2.99 19.44
CA TRP A 399 -9.44 -2.31 18.89
C TRP A 399 -10.65 -3.22 18.88
N ASP A 400 -11.81 -2.66 19.22
CA ASP A 400 -13.11 -3.27 18.95
C ASP A 400 -13.61 -2.78 17.59
N TYR A 401 -13.64 -3.69 16.60
CA TYR A 401 -14.01 -3.34 15.23
C TYR A 401 -15.52 -3.26 15.00
N VAL A 402 -16.35 -3.70 15.94
CA VAL A 402 -17.81 -3.53 15.90
C VAL A 402 -18.19 -2.24 16.62
N GLY A 403 -17.65 -2.03 17.83
CA GLY A 403 -17.86 -0.82 18.63
C GLY A 403 -17.06 0.41 18.15
N LYS A 404 -16.21 0.25 17.14
CA LYS A 404 -15.41 1.30 16.49
C LYS A 404 -14.59 2.12 17.48
N ARG A 405 -13.91 1.46 18.42
CA ARG A 405 -13.16 2.13 19.48
C ARG A 405 -11.91 1.38 19.89
N LEU A 406 -10.92 2.15 20.35
CA LEU A 406 -9.76 1.62 21.04
C LEU A 406 -10.20 1.11 22.42
N VAL A 407 -9.88 -0.14 22.73
CA VAL A 407 -10.17 -0.79 24.01
C VAL A 407 -8.99 -0.65 24.96
N MET A 408 -7.78 -0.91 24.46
CA MET A 408 -6.58 -0.89 25.29
C MET A 408 -5.34 -0.50 24.48
N LEU A 409 -4.39 0.14 25.14
CA LEU A 409 -3.09 0.49 24.57
C LEU A 409 -1.99 0.16 25.57
N ARG A 410 -0.94 -0.51 25.09
CA ARG A 410 0.29 -0.75 25.84
C ARG A 410 1.48 -0.23 25.04
N SER A 411 2.32 0.58 25.67
CA SER A 411 3.54 1.09 25.07
C SER A 411 4.77 0.41 25.67
N PHE A 412 5.66 -0.06 24.80
CA PHE A 412 6.98 -0.57 25.13
C PHE A 412 8.04 0.52 24.91
N ASP A 413 9.20 0.36 25.54
CA ASP A 413 10.36 1.23 25.32
C ASP A 413 10.83 1.11 23.86
N ARG A 414 10.57 2.15 23.08
CA ARG A 414 10.86 2.22 21.63
C ARG A 414 12.33 1.93 21.32
N ASP A 415 13.26 2.21 22.22
CA ASP A 415 14.68 2.01 21.96
C ASP A 415 15.16 0.59 22.27
N LYS A 416 14.35 -0.21 22.95
CA LYS A 416 14.70 -1.58 23.36
C LYS A 416 13.82 -2.66 22.75
N LEU A 417 12.52 -2.40 22.63
CA LEU A 417 11.50 -3.39 22.28
C LEU A 417 10.49 -2.76 21.33
N ARG A 418 10.69 -2.96 20.02
CA ARG A 418 9.69 -2.63 18.99
C ARG A 418 8.97 -3.91 18.56
N PRO A 419 7.65 -4.02 18.76
CA PRO A 419 6.86 -5.11 18.20
C PRO A 419 6.99 -5.18 16.67
N GLN A 420 7.02 -6.39 16.11
CA GLN A 420 7.14 -6.64 14.67
C GLN A 420 6.04 -7.55 14.14
N CYS A 421 5.63 -8.56 14.90
CA CYS A 421 4.60 -9.50 14.48
C CYS A 421 3.73 -9.89 15.67
N LEU A 422 2.48 -10.24 15.36
CA LEU A 422 1.44 -10.58 16.33
C LEU A 422 0.74 -11.86 15.90
N THR A 423 0.46 -12.75 16.85
CA THR A 423 -0.50 -13.84 16.62
C THR A 423 -1.27 -14.16 17.88
N TYR A 424 -2.58 -14.40 17.75
CA TYR A 424 -3.39 -14.84 18.89
C TYR A 424 -3.14 -16.32 19.17
N HIS A 425 -3.10 -16.67 20.46
CA HIS A 425 -3.25 -18.06 20.87
C HIS A 425 -4.65 -18.55 20.46
N PRO A 426 -4.84 -19.81 20.00
CA PRO A 426 -6.15 -20.33 19.57
C PRO A 426 -7.26 -20.18 20.62
N SER A 427 -6.89 -20.22 21.90
CA SER A 427 -7.81 -19.97 23.03
C SER A 427 -8.31 -18.52 23.17
N GLY A 428 -7.72 -17.56 22.45
CA GLY A 428 -8.00 -16.12 22.54
C GLY A 428 -7.49 -15.42 23.80
N LYS A 429 -7.07 -16.17 24.84
CA LYS A 429 -6.64 -15.58 26.12
C LYS A 429 -5.26 -14.91 26.09
N HIS A 430 -4.43 -15.29 25.13
CA HIS A 430 -3.05 -14.82 25.02
C HIS A 430 -2.73 -14.31 23.62
N LEU A 431 -1.82 -13.34 23.56
CA LEU A 431 -1.27 -12.78 22.33
C LEU A 431 0.24 -12.99 22.35
N LEU A 432 0.78 -13.56 21.27
CA LEU A 432 2.21 -13.71 21.06
C LEU A 432 2.72 -12.50 20.27
N VAL A 433 3.84 -11.93 20.72
CA VAL A 433 4.45 -10.73 20.15
C VAL A 433 5.93 -10.98 19.90
N GLY A 434 6.36 -10.86 18.65
CA GLY A 434 7.78 -10.86 18.28
C GLY A 434 8.34 -9.44 18.24
N PHE A 435 9.60 -9.26 18.67
CA PHE A 435 10.26 -7.95 18.77
C PHE A 435 11.52 -7.84 17.90
N THR A 436 11.94 -6.61 17.60
CA THR A 436 13.16 -6.29 16.81
C THR A 436 14.48 -6.78 17.43
N ASN A 437 14.51 -7.06 18.74
CA ASN A 437 15.72 -7.52 19.43
C ASN A 437 15.80 -9.06 19.57
N GLY A 438 14.86 -9.81 18.96
CA GLY A 438 14.77 -11.26 19.08
C GLY A 438 14.00 -11.77 20.31
N THR A 439 13.50 -10.88 21.15
CA THR A 439 12.58 -11.28 22.23
C THR A 439 11.23 -11.69 21.62
N ILE A 440 10.62 -12.73 22.18
CA ILE A 440 9.22 -13.07 21.93
C ILE A 440 8.51 -13.03 23.29
N LYS A 441 7.32 -12.41 23.37
CA LYS A 441 6.52 -12.38 24.59
C LYS A 441 5.16 -13.01 24.35
N ILE A 442 4.69 -13.76 25.33
CA ILE A 442 3.29 -14.12 25.48
C ILE A 442 2.69 -13.12 26.46
N ILE A 443 1.67 -12.38 26.04
CA ILE A 443 0.96 -11.40 26.86
C ILE A 443 -0.51 -11.79 27.00
N SER A 444 -1.15 -11.36 28.08
CA SER A 444 -2.60 -11.51 28.26
C SER A 444 -3.35 -10.69 27.22
N ALA A 445 -4.32 -11.28 26.53
CA ALA A 445 -5.13 -10.57 25.53
C ALA A 445 -6.07 -9.52 26.15
N THR A 446 -6.40 -9.65 27.45
CA THR A 446 -7.34 -8.76 28.14
C THR A 446 -6.66 -7.64 28.91
N THR A 447 -5.49 -7.89 29.49
CA THR A 447 -4.75 -6.91 30.31
C THR A 447 -3.50 -6.36 29.61
N LEU A 448 -3.10 -6.97 28.50
CA LEU A 448 -1.81 -6.75 27.82
C LEU A 448 -0.59 -6.93 28.73
N GLU A 449 -0.69 -7.59 29.88
CA GLU A 449 0.45 -7.86 30.78
C GLU A 449 1.28 -9.07 30.33
N ASP A 450 2.57 -9.09 30.70
CA ASP A 450 3.49 -10.17 30.35
C ASP A 450 3.16 -11.46 31.11
N VAL A 451 3.05 -12.58 30.37
CA VAL A 451 2.88 -13.93 30.94
C VAL A 451 4.19 -14.72 30.82
N THR A 452 4.79 -14.74 29.63
CA THR A 452 6.04 -15.48 29.37
C THR A 452 6.94 -14.68 28.43
N THR A 453 8.26 -14.81 28.58
CA THR A 453 9.25 -14.15 27.70
C THR A 453 10.31 -15.15 27.22
N PHE A 454 10.47 -15.26 25.91
CA PHE A 454 11.52 -16.04 25.25
C PHE A 454 12.63 -15.11 24.77
N ARG A 455 13.90 -15.50 24.99
CA ARG A 455 15.11 -14.70 24.67
C ARG A 455 16.18 -15.48 23.90
N GLN A 456 15.79 -16.60 23.29
CA GLN A 456 16.70 -17.49 22.58
C GLN A 456 17.13 -16.92 21.21
N ALA A 457 16.26 -16.15 20.56
CA ALA A 457 16.58 -15.49 19.31
C ALA A 457 17.35 -14.18 19.55
N LYS A 458 18.26 -13.87 18.61
CA LYS A 458 19.21 -12.74 18.72
C LYS A 458 18.96 -11.62 17.72
N ASN A 459 18.09 -11.86 16.73
CA ASN A 459 17.78 -10.96 15.65
C ASN A 459 16.29 -10.66 15.63
N ALA A 460 15.88 -9.61 14.92
CA ALA A 460 14.49 -9.23 14.78
C ALA A 460 13.60 -10.43 14.38
N ILE A 461 12.53 -10.64 15.13
CA ILE A 461 11.52 -11.64 14.81
C ILE A 461 10.67 -11.12 13.67
N VAL A 462 10.56 -11.90 12.59
CA VAL A 462 9.80 -11.55 11.39
C VAL A 462 8.37 -12.08 11.49
N ASP A 463 8.20 -13.32 11.94
CA ASP A 463 6.87 -13.93 12.12
C ASP A 463 6.89 -14.91 13.29
N VAL A 464 5.73 -15.08 13.92
CA VAL A 464 5.49 -16.02 15.02
C VAL A 464 4.14 -16.68 14.85
N LYS A 465 4.11 -18.00 14.94
CA LYS A 465 2.92 -18.82 14.75
C LYS A 465 2.81 -19.85 15.86
N ILE A 466 1.58 -20.25 16.14
CA ILE A 466 1.26 -21.27 17.13
C ILE A 466 0.35 -22.30 16.48
N ALA A 467 0.59 -23.58 16.77
CA ALA A 467 -0.24 -24.67 16.30
C ALA A 467 -1.66 -24.54 16.85
N ALA A 468 -2.67 -24.98 16.08
CA ALA A 468 -4.09 -24.82 16.46
C ALA A 468 -4.45 -25.57 17.76
N ASP A 469 -3.74 -26.65 18.08
CA ASP A 469 -3.85 -27.40 19.34
C ASP A 469 -3.08 -26.76 20.51
N GLY A 470 -2.32 -25.68 20.26
CA GLY A 470 -1.47 -25.01 21.25
C GLY A 470 -0.22 -25.80 21.65
N SER A 471 0.14 -26.87 20.93
CA SER A 471 1.25 -27.76 21.33
C SER A 471 2.63 -27.22 20.97
N PHE A 472 2.73 -26.43 19.89
CA PHE A 472 4.00 -25.88 19.39
C PHE A 472 3.89 -24.39 19.07
N ILE A 473 4.99 -23.67 19.31
CA ILE A 473 5.22 -22.31 18.81
C ILE A 473 6.42 -22.38 17.87
N ALA A 474 6.28 -21.77 16.69
CA ALA A 474 7.38 -21.52 15.76
C ALA A 474 7.57 -20.03 15.55
N ALA A 475 8.83 -19.59 15.45
CA ALA A 475 9.17 -18.22 15.10
C ALA A 475 10.33 -18.19 14.13
N ILE A 476 10.35 -17.18 13.26
CA ILE A 476 11.44 -16.94 12.31
C ILE A 476 12.08 -15.57 12.56
N ASP A 477 13.40 -15.49 12.38
CA ASP A 477 14.15 -14.25 12.51
C ASP A 477 14.62 -13.68 11.15
N ALA A 478 15.09 -12.43 11.16
CA ALA A 478 15.61 -11.73 9.99
C ALA A 478 16.86 -12.37 9.35
N HIS A 479 17.45 -13.39 9.98
CA HIS A 479 18.60 -14.16 9.44
C HIS A 479 18.20 -15.57 8.99
N ASN A 480 16.89 -15.82 8.85
CA ASN A 480 16.28 -17.05 8.31
C ASN A 480 16.45 -18.26 9.24
N TYR A 481 16.63 -18.02 10.54
CA TYR A 481 16.57 -19.08 11.55
C TYR A 481 15.12 -19.32 11.96
N LEU A 482 14.71 -20.59 11.92
CA LEU A 482 13.48 -21.06 12.55
C LEU A 482 13.79 -21.52 13.97
N TYR A 483 12.97 -21.10 14.92
CA TYR A 483 13.00 -21.46 16.33
C TYR A 483 11.72 -22.22 16.68
N LEU A 484 11.84 -23.27 17.50
CA LEU A 484 10.71 -24.13 17.87
C LEU A 484 10.63 -24.34 19.38
N TRP A 485 9.43 -24.22 19.93
CA TRP A 485 9.11 -24.53 21.32
C TRP A 485 7.93 -25.50 21.41
N ARG A 486 7.93 -26.33 22.45
CA ARG A 486 6.85 -27.29 22.75
C ARG A 486 6.22 -26.99 24.10
N SER A 487 4.89 -27.02 24.16
CA SER A 487 4.13 -26.85 25.38
C SER A 487 4.29 -28.05 26.31
N LYS A 488 4.53 -27.80 27.60
CA LYS A 488 4.58 -28.82 28.67
C LYS A 488 3.19 -29.13 29.23
N ALA A 489 2.20 -28.27 28.98
CA ALA A 489 0.85 -28.41 29.53
C ALA A 489 0.10 -29.67 29.05
N MET A 490 0.50 -30.25 27.92
CA MET A 490 -0.04 -31.52 27.41
C MET A 490 0.36 -32.76 28.23
N VAL A 491 1.31 -32.63 29.17
CA VAL A 491 1.88 -33.76 29.95
C VAL A 491 1.45 -33.74 31.42
N ALA A 492 0.89 -32.62 31.91
CA ALA A 492 0.52 -32.47 33.32
C ALA A 492 -0.89 -33.00 33.58
N THR A 493 -1.00 -34.25 34.05
CA THR A 493 -2.25 -34.84 34.56
C THR A 493 -2.61 -34.39 35.97
N ASP A 494 -1.70 -33.75 36.70
CA ASP A 494 -1.93 -33.27 38.07
C ASP A 494 -1.85 -31.73 38.09
N ALA A 495 -3.01 -31.11 37.89
CA ALA A 495 -3.19 -29.67 38.03
C ALA A 495 -3.25 -29.33 39.53
N ASP A 496 -2.16 -28.76 40.07
CA ASP A 496 -2.25 -27.79 41.18
C ASP A 496 -0.92 -27.07 41.53
N GLU A 497 0.23 -27.43 40.96
CA GLU A 497 1.51 -26.74 41.26
C GLU A 497 2.45 -26.56 40.04
N LEU A 498 1.98 -26.02 38.91
CA LEU A 498 2.91 -25.58 37.85
C LEU A 498 3.10 -24.06 37.86
N ASP A 499 4.32 -23.64 38.17
CA ASP A 499 4.80 -22.28 37.98
C ASP A 499 4.58 -21.87 36.50
N THR A 500 3.76 -20.83 36.29
CA THR A 500 3.38 -20.35 34.94
C THR A 500 4.57 -19.91 34.08
N THR A 501 5.74 -19.76 34.68
CA THR A 501 6.98 -19.36 34.00
C THR A 501 7.66 -20.51 33.24
N ASP A 502 7.34 -21.78 33.52
CA ASP A 502 8.02 -22.94 32.92
C ASP A 502 7.13 -23.80 32.00
N LEU A 503 6.11 -23.21 31.38
CA LEU A 503 5.14 -23.93 30.53
C LEU A 503 5.69 -24.39 29.17
N TRP A 504 6.87 -23.91 28.75
CA TRP A 504 7.39 -24.11 27.40
C TRP A 504 8.81 -24.65 27.40
N SER A 505 9.05 -25.70 26.62
CA SER A 505 10.37 -26.28 26.35
C SER A 505 10.90 -25.76 25.02
N TYR A 506 12.08 -25.12 25.03
CA TYR A 506 12.78 -24.76 23.80
C TYR A 506 13.41 -26.00 23.17
N ILE A 507 13.00 -26.37 21.94
CA ILE A 507 13.52 -27.53 21.21
C ILE A 507 14.85 -27.17 20.57
N GLY A 508 14.91 -26.04 19.85
CA GLY A 508 16.12 -25.65 19.14
C GLY A 508 15.88 -24.59 18.08
N ARG A 509 16.92 -24.36 17.27
CA ARG A 509 16.88 -23.53 16.08
C ARG A 509 17.51 -24.23 14.90
N CYS A 510 17.01 -23.99 13.70
CA CYS A 510 17.58 -24.51 12.47
C CYS A 510 17.60 -23.44 11.38
N LYS A 511 18.62 -23.46 10.53
CA LYS A 511 18.66 -22.66 9.31
C LYS A 511 18.42 -23.59 8.12
N SER A 512 17.21 -23.56 7.61
CA SER A 512 16.73 -24.42 6.51
C SER A 512 16.65 -23.69 5.17
N HIS A 513 16.57 -22.36 5.22
CA HIS A 513 16.54 -21.49 4.05
C HIS A 513 17.80 -20.63 3.95
N THR A 514 18.21 -20.35 2.71
CA THR A 514 19.36 -19.50 2.38
C THR A 514 18.97 -18.03 2.22
N LYS A 515 17.72 -17.77 1.84
CA LYS A 515 17.09 -16.45 1.67
C LYS A 515 15.91 -16.26 2.65
N PRO A 516 15.32 -15.05 2.76
CA PRO A 516 14.17 -14.79 3.64
C PRO A 516 13.05 -15.82 3.52
N ILE A 517 12.54 -16.24 4.68
CA ILE A 517 11.37 -17.11 4.79
C ILE A 517 10.13 -16.24 4.61
N THR A 518 9.34 -16.52 3.58
CA THR A 518 8.17 -15.71 3.18
C THR A 518 6.86 -16.31 3.66
N GLY A 519 6.87 -17.58 4.08
CA GLY A 519 5.72 -18.20 4.74
C GLY A 519 6.13 -19.18 5.83
N LEU A 520 5.40 -19.11 6.94
CA LEU A 520 5.49 -19.99 8.10
C LEU A 520 4.06 -20.33 8.50
N GLU A 521 3.64 -21.59 8.36
CA GLU A 521 2.28 -22.00 8.75
C GLU A 521 2.25 -23.39 9.38
N PHE A 522 1.39 -23.52 10.39
CA PHE A 522 1.02 -24.82 10.95
C PHE A 522 -0.20 -25.38 10.22
N GLY A 523 -0.11 -26.63 9.79
CA GLY A 523 -1.23 -27.42 9.31
C GLY A 523 -1.70 -28.41 10.37
N MET A 524 -2.78 -29.12 10.08
CA MET A 524 -3.21 -30.27 10.85
C MET A 524 -3.34 -31.46 9.91
N SER A 525 -2.75 -32.60 10.28
CA SER A 525 -2.98 -33.84 9.56
C SER A 525 -4.40 -34.36 9.83
N PRO A 526 -4.92 -35.28 9.00
CA PRO A 526 -6.17 -35.98 9.28
C PRO A 526 -6.21 -36.67 10.66
N ASP A 527 -5.03 -37.05 11.18
CA ASP A 527 -4.84 -37.64 12.51
C ASP A 527 -4.74 -36.61 13.65
N GLN A 528 -5.08 -35.33 13.38
CA GLN A 528 -5.02 -34.20 14.31
C GLN A 528 -3.61 -33.92 14.87
N GLN A 529 -2.57 -34.21 14.09
CA GLN A 529 -1.20 -33.82 14.46
C GLN A 529 -0.81 -32.53 13.77
N ALA A 530 -0.15 -31.64 14.52
CA ALA A 530 0.41 -30.43 13.94
C ALA A 530 1.46 -30.76 12.87
N LEU A 531 1.34 -30.11 11.72
CA LEU A 531 2.32 -30.12 10.63
C LEU A 531 2.96 -28.74 10.55
N LEU A 532 4.25 -28.66 10.24
CA LEU A 532 4.93 -27.38 10.08
C LEU A 532 5.63 -27.36 8.73
N VAL A 533 5.31 -26.34 7.92
CA VAL A 533 5.91 -26.11 6.61
C VAL A 533 6.38 -24.68 6.51
N THR A 534 7.49 -24.47 5.81
CA THR A 534 7.98 -23.14 5.45
C THR A 534 8.29 -23.05 3.97
N VAL A 535 8.18 -21.83 3.45
CA VAL A 535 8.55 -21.46 2.09
C VAL A 535 9.40 -20.19 2.15
N GLY A 536 10.41 -20.08 1.29
CA GLY A 536 11.29 -18.91 1.24
C GLY A 536 11.56 -18.41 -0.19
N GLU A 537 12.16 -17.22 -0.28
CA GLU A 537 12.59 -16.60 -1.54
C GLU A 537 13.70 -17.39 -2.24
N ASP A 538 14.28 -18.38 -1.57
CA ASP A 538 15.20 -19.35 -2.16
C ASP A 538 14.50 -20.42 -2.98
N LYS A 539 13.18 -20.31 -3.15
CA LYS A 539 12.35 -21.19 -4.00
C LYS A 539 12.25 -22.60 -3.45
N MET A 540 12.52 -22.77 -2.16
CA MET A 540 12.49 -24.06 -1.47
C MET A 540 11.24 -24.17 -0.60
N LEU A 541 10.66 -25.37 -0.55
CA LEU A 541 9.67 -25.77 0.43
C LEU A 541 10.31 -26.75 1.41
N VAL A 542 10.10 -26.51 2.71
CA VAL A 542 10.69 -27.30 3.79
C VAL A 542 9.60 -27.79 4.74
N ASP A 543 9.73 -29.03 5.17
CA ASP A 543 8.77 -29.74 6.01
C ASP A 543 9.45 -30.29 7.25
N TYR A 544 8.90 -29.97 8.42
CA TYR A 544 9.51 -30.24 9.71
C TYR A 544 8.80 -31.37 10.44
N SER A 545 9.59 -32.29 10.97
CA SER A 545 9.13 -33.42 11.75
C SER A 545 8.93 -33.03 13.21
N LEU A 546 7.72 -32.57 13.58
CA LEU A 546 7.44 -32.15 14.96
C LEU A 546 7.50 -33.33 15.96
N SER A 547 7.15 -34.55 15.52
CA SER A 547 7.18 -35.76 16.35
C SER A 547 8.60 -36.26 16.65
N ARG A 548 9.53 -36.10 15.69
CA ARG A 548 10.95 -36.48 15.85
C ARG A 548 11.81 -35.34 16.41
N SER A 549 11.32 -34.11 16.40
CA SER A 549 12.05 -32.96 16.94
C SER A 549 11.98 -32.96 18.47
N SER A 550 13.15 -32.93 19.11
CA SER A 550 13.28 -33.00 20.57
C SER A 550 14.39 -32.07 21.05
N VAL A 551 14.44 -31.78 22.36
CA VAL A 551 15.53 -30.96 22.92
C VAL A 551 16.91 -31.61 22.70
N MET A 552 16.97 -32.95 22.61
CA MET A 552 18.23 -33.67 22.37
C MET A 552 18.60 -33.71 20.89
N ASP A 553 17.62 -33.93 20.01
CA ASP A 553 17.87 -34.13 18.57
C ASP A 553 17.78 -32.81 17.77
N GLY A 554 17.30 -31.75 18.39
CA GLY A 554 17.01 -30.47 17.74
C GLY A 554 15.80 -30.56 16.81
N ILE A 555 15.78 -29.68 15.80
CA ILE A 555 14.71 -29.63 14.79
C ILE A 555 15.09 -30.55 13.63
N ILE A 556 14.23 -31.52 13.34
CA ILE A 556 14.43 -32.53 12.28
C ILE A 556 13.50 -32.25 11.11
N LEU A 557 14.00 -32.43 9.88
CA LEU A 557 13.21 -32.33 8.65
C LEU A 557 12.62 -33.68 8.25
N ASN A 558 11.41 -33.70 7.69
CA ASN A 558 10.79 -34.90 7.12
C ASN A 558 11.49 -35.35 5.83
N ALA A 559 11.90 -34.38 5.01
CA ALA A 559 12.59 -34.57 3.74
C ALA A 559 13.62 -33.44 3.51
N PRO A 560 14.59 -33.61 2.60
CA PRO A 560 15.44 -32.50 2.17
C PRO A 560 14.60 -31.36 1.57
N PRO A 561 15.04 -30.08 1.67
CA PRO A 561 14.37 -28.96 1.03
C PRO A 561 14.11 -29.22 -0.45
N GLN A 562 12.91 -28.94 -0.93
CA GLN A 562 12.54 -29.16 -2.33
C GLN A 562 12.34 -27.86 -3.09
N LYS A 563 12.93 -27.80 -4.28
CA LYS A 563 12.71 -26.69 -5.21
C LYS A 563 11.30 -26.75 -5.79
N ILE A 564 10.55 -25.65 -5.66
CA ILE A 564 9.17 -25.51 -6.13
C ILE A 564 9.00 -24.48 -7.26
N GLU A 565 9.96 -23.57 -7.41
CA GLU A 565 9.93 -22.52 -8.42
C GLU A 565 11.24 -22.45 -9.20
N GLN A 566 11.15 -22.12 -10.49
CA GLN A 566 12.30 -21.95 -11.37
C GLN A 566 12.69 -20.47 -11.50
N SER A 567 11.80 -19.64 -12.08
CA SER A 567 11.98 -18.20 -12.25
C SER A 567 11.38 -17.41 -11.09
N ALA A 568 10.11 -17.66 -10.78
CA ALA A 568 9.32 -16.93 -9.81
C ALA A 568 9.86 -17.04 -8.37
N THR A 569 9.58 -16.01 -7.57
CA THR A 569 9.88 -15.94 -6.13
C THR A 569 8.59 -16.14 -5.33
N PRO A 570 8.52 -17.15 -4.45
CA PRO A 570 7.37 -17.33 -3.56
C PRO A 570 7.19 -16.14 -2.62
N THR A 571 5.99 -15.56 -2.59
CA THR A 571 5.67 -14.40 -1.75
C THR A 571 4.99 -14.81 -0.44
N THR A 572 4.23 -15.89 -0.44
CA THR A 572 3.62 -16.52 0.75
C THR A 572 3.03 -17.89 0.40
N PHE A 573 2.52 -18.61 1.40
CA PHE A 573 1.72 -19.82 1.18
C PHE A 573 0.66 -19.98 2.28
N PHE A 574 -0.36 -20.79 2.01
CA PHE A 574 -1.36 -21.21 2.99
C PHE A 574 -1.77 -22.67 2.75
N TRP A 575 -2.30 -23.33 3.77
CA TRP A 575 -2.87 -24.67 3.63
C TRP A 575 -4.20 -24.59 2.87
N HIS A 576 -4.38 -25.47 1.88
CA HIS A 576 -5.65 -25.54 1.17
C HIS A 576 -6.77 -25.88 2.16
N PRO A 577 -7.91 -25.17 2.14
CA PRO A 577 -8.99 -25.44 3.07
C PRO A 577 -9.58 -26.84 2.85
N ASP A 578 -10.01 -27.47 3.93
CA ASP A 578 -10.68 -28.77 3.87
C ASP A 578 -12.00 -28.65 3.10
N MET A 579 -12.01 -29.17 1.87
CA MET A 579 -13.18 -29.14 0.99
C MET A 579 -13.68 -30.55 0.74
N PRO A 580 -15.02 -30.78 0.70
CA PRO A 580 -15.57 -32.09 0.37
C PRO A 580 -15.00 -32.62 -0.96
N GLY A 581 -14.42 -33.82 -0.93
CA GLY A 581 -13.82 -34.46 -2.12
C GLY A 581 -12.32 -34.22 -2.30
N VAL A 582 -11.68 -33.39 -1.47
CA VAL A 582 -10.23 -33.25 -1.41
C VAL A 582 -9.71 -34.07 -0.22
N HIS A 583 -8.94 -35.12 -0.51
CA HIS A 583 -8.37 -36.03 0.49
C HIS A 583 -6.83 -36.00 0.51
N GLU A 584 -6.26 -34.90 0.05
CA GLU A 584 -4.81 -34.68 0.03
C GLU A 584 -4.45 -33.48 0.90
N ASP A 585 -3.32 -33.56 1.60
CA ASP A 585 -2.72 -32.43 2.28
C ASP A 585 -2.13 -31.49 1.21
N LEU A 586 -2.85 -30.43 0.84
CA LEU A 586 -2.44 -29.49 -0.19
C LEU A 586 -2.00 -28.16 0.44
N VAL A 587 -0.94 -27.58 -0.11
CA VAL A 587 -0.51 -26.20 0.17
C VAL A 587 -0.62 -25.37 -1.09
N VAL A 588 -1.11 -24.14 -0.95
CA VAL A 588 -1.24 -23.18 -2.05
C VAL A 588 -0.16 -22.12 -1.87
N ILE A 589 0.67 -21.95 -2.90
CA ILE A 589 1.81 -21.03 -2.90
C ILE A 589 1.52 -19.90 -3.87
N ALA A 590 1.70 -18.66 -3.42
CA ALA A 590 1.62 -17.47 -4.25
C ALA A 590 3.03 -17.01 -4.65
N ASN A 591 3.19 -16.43 -5.84
CA ASN A 591 4.47 -15.93 -6.30
C ASN A 591 4.39 -14.55 -6.97
N ASP A 592 5.55 -13.97 -7.30
CA ASP A 592 5.69 -12.67 -7.95
C ASP A 592 5.36 -12.66 -9.46
N GLU A 593 5.05 -13.81 -10.05
CA GLU A 593 4.60 -13.97 -11.44
C GLU A 593 3.07 -14.14 -11.56
N TYR A 594 2.32 -13.72 -10.55
CA TYR A 594 0.86 -13.72 -10.51
C TYR A 594 0.22 -15.13 -10.56
N LYS A 595 0.92 -16.14 -10.04
CA LYS A 595 0.44 -17.53 -10.06
C LYS A 595 0.17 -18.05 -8.64
N PHE A 596 -0.91 -18.80 -8.51
CA PHE A 596 -1.10 -19.73 -7.40
C PHE A 596 -0.74 -21.14 -7.85
N LYS A 597 0.09 -21.83 -7.08
CA LYS A 597 0.45 -23.24 -7.31
C LYS A 597 0.00 -24.10 -6.13
N GLN A 598 -0.76 -25.14 -6.44
CA GLN A 598 -1.20 -26.14 -5.47
C GLN A 598 -0.19 -27.30 -5.46
N TRP A 599 0.43 -27.52 -4.31
CA TRP A 599 1.40 -28.59 -4.09
C TRP A 599 0.87 -29.57 -3.07
N ASN A 600 1.08 -30.85 -3.30
CA ASN A 600 0.84 -31.85 -2.29
C ASN A 600 1.96 -31.80 -1.24
N ALA A 601 1.63 -31.61 0.03
CA ALA A 601 2.58 -31.47 1.10
C ALA A 601 3.38 -32.76 1.37
N ASN A 602 2.85 -33.95 1.06
CA ASN A 602 3.52 -35.20 1.38
C ASN A 602 4.50 -35.64 0.27
N ASN A 603 4.01 -35.73 -0.97
CA ASN A 603 4.81 -36.18 -2.11
C ASN A 603 5.43 -35.03 -2.91
N LYS A 604 5.10 -33.78 -2.55
CA LYS A 604 5.68 -32.56 -3.11
C LYS A 604 5.52 -32.45 -4.63
N THR A 605 4.42 -32.98 -5.17
CA THR A 605 4.06 -32.83 -6.59
C THR A 605 3.15 -31.63 -6.79
N CYS A 606 3.34 -30.90 -7.89
CA CYS A 606 2.43 -29.85 -8.31
C CYS A 606 1.14 -30.49 -8.83
N ARG A 607 0.01 -30.10 -8.25
CA ARG A 607 -1.34 -30.53 -8.67
C ARG A 607 -1.98 -29.55 -9.63
N LYS A 608 -1.68 -28.25 -9.50
CA LYS A 608 -2.31 -27.21 -10.30
C LYS A 608 -1.52 -25.91 -10.28
N THR A 609 -1.41 -25.25 -11.43
CA THR A 609 -1.02 -23.84 -11.54
C THR A 609 -2.21 -23.04 -12.05
N THR A 610 -2.50 -21.91 -11.43
CA THR A 610 -3.57 -21.01 -11.87
C THR A 610 -3.07 -19.58 -11.92
N LEU A 611 -3.37 -18.90 -13.02
CA LEU A 611 -3.16 -17.46 -13.12
C LEU A 611 -4.20 -16.77 -12.22
N HIS A 612 -3.74 -15.87 -11.36
CA HIS A 612 -4.64 -14.99 -10.62
C HIS A 612 -4.73 -13.62 -11.29
N PRO A 613 -5.76 -12.82 -10.97
CA PRO A 613 -5.93 -11.50 -11.59
C PRO A 613 -4.70 -10.62 -11.40
N THR A 614 -4.32 -9.91 -12.45
CA THR A 614 -3.08 -9.12 -12.50
C THR A 614 -3.32 -7.64 -12.22
N TYR A 615 -4.56 -7.17 -12.41
CA TYR A 615 -5.01 -5.78 -12.22
C TYR A 615 -4.03 -4.71 -12.79
N GLY A 616 -3.29 -5.04 -13.84
CA GLY A 616 -2.37 -4.13 -14.52
C GLY A 616 -1.05 -3.82 -13.80
N GLY A 617 -0.68 -4.51 -12.70
CA GLY A 617 0.58 -4.23 -12.02
C GLY A 617 0.80 -4.96 -10.69
N PRO A 618 1.90 -4.66 -9.97
CA PRO A 618 2.24 -5.35 -8.72
C PRO A 618 1.15 -5.17 -7.66
N LEU A 619 0.60 -6.29 -7.18
CA LEU A 619 -0.55 -6.34 -6.26
C LEU A 619 -0.19 -6.03 -4.79
N ASN A 620 0.73 -5.10 -4.56
CA ASN A 620 1.13 -4.76 -3.20
C ASN A 620 0.13 -3.83 -2.48
N ARG A 621 -0.82 -3.23 -3.21
CA ARG A 621 -1.86 -2.32 -2.68
C ARG A 621 -3.28 -2.84 -2.85
N VAL A 622 -3.46 -3.91 -3.62
CA VAL A 622 -4.77 -4.43 -4.01
C VAL A 622 -5.14 -5.58 -3.08
N VAL A 623 -6.36 -5.54 -2.55
CA VAL A 623 -7.00 -6.64 -1.83
C VAL A 623 -8.05 -7.27 -2.73
N GLY A 624 -8.21 -8.59 -2.66
CA GLY A 624 -9.27 -9.27 -3.40
C GLY A 624 -9.83 -10.49 -2.69
N VAL A 625 -11.01 -10.91 -3.16
CA VAL A 625 -11.62 -12.20 -2.81
C VAL A 625 -11.60 -13.07 -4.05
N LEU A 626 -11.29 -14.35 -3.86
CA LEU A 626 -11.27 -15.34 -4.92
C LEU A 626 -12.06 -16.58 -4.49
N LYS A 627 -12.91 -17.06 -5.39
CA LYS A 627 -13.80 -18.21 -5.16
C LYS A 627 -13.10 -19.52 -5.55
N LEU A 628 -13.20 -20.51 -4.68
CA LEU A 628 -12.75 -21.88 -4.95
C LEU A 628 -13.76 -22.65 -5.83
N PRO A 629 -13.30 -23.63 -6.64
CA PRO A 629 -11.92 -24.07 -6.81
C PRO A 629 -11.06 -23.08 -7.62
N LEU A 630 -9.77 -22.99 -7.31
CA LEU A 630 -8.81 -22.20 -8.10
C LEU A 630 -8.75 -22.81 -9.51
N ASP A 631 -9.19 -22.11 -10.54
CA ASP A 631 -9.13 -22.58 -11.93
C ASP A 631 -8.61 -21.53 -12.92
N GLY A 632 -8.38 -20.29 -12.47
CA GLY A 632 -7.95 -19.17 -13.31
C GLY A 632 -9.09 -18.43 -13.99
N ASN A 633 -10.36 -18.72 -13.65
CA ASN A 633 -11.49 -17.97 -14.20
C ASN A 633 -11.49 -16.53 -13.67
N PRO A 634 -11.38 -15.49 -14.53
CA PRO A 634 -11.32 -14.10 -14.10
C PRO A 634 -12.60 -13.63 -13.39
N HIS A 635 -13.74 -14.25 -13.70
CA HIS A 635 -15.04 -13.93 -13.10
C HIS A 635 -15.27 -14.57 -11.72
N LYS A 636 -14.32 -15.37 -11.23
CA LYS A 636 -14.32 -15.92 -9.86
C LYS A 636 -13.53 -15.07 -8.86
N SER A 637 -13.20 -13.84 -9.25
CA SER A 637 -12.38 -12.96 -8.42
C SER A 637 -12.78 -11.51 -8.56
N MET A 638 -12.51 -10.74 -7.50
CA MET A 638 -12.66 -9.29 -7.46
C MET A 638 -11.49 -8.70 -6.68
N GLY A 639 -11.05 -7.51 -7.06
CA GLY A 639 -9.97 -6.79 -6.39
C GLY A 639 -10.25 -5.29 -6.33
N LEU A 640 -9.82 -4.66 -5.24
CA LEU A 640 -9.95 -3.23 -4.97
C LEU A 640 -8.65 -2.71 -4.38
N ILE A 641 -8.33 -1.43 -4.62
CA ILE A 641 -7.20 -0.78 -3.94
C ILE A 641 -7.55 -0.67 -2.46
N ALA A 642 -6.75 -1.31 -1.61
CA ALA A 642 -6.98 -1.36 -0.17
C ALA A 642 -6.30 -0.20 0.55
N HIS A 643 -5.09 0.14 0.11
CA HIS A 643 -4.21 1.10 0.77
C HIS A 643 -3.49 1.94 -0.27
N ALA A 644 -3.06 3.13 0.11
CA ALA A 644 -2.34 4.01 -0.81
C ALA A 644 -0.89 3.53 -1.03
N GLY A 645 -0.38 2.75 -0.08
CA GLY A 645 0.93 2.08 -0.13
C GLY A 645 0.80 0.57 -0.01
N ARG A 646 1.93 -0.09 0.32
CA ARG A 646 1.99 -1.54 0.50
C ARG A 646 1.13 -1.97 1.70
N ILE A 647 0.30 -2.99 1.48
CA ILE A 647 -0.41 -3.71 2.55
C ILE A 647 0.65 -4.45 3.37
N SER A 648 0.73 -4.15 4.66
CA SER A 648 1.70 -4.79 5.57
C SER A 648 1.16 -6.09 6.12
N ASN A 649 -0.14 -6.14 6.45
CA ASN A 649 -0.77 -7.28 7.10
C ASN A 649 -2.25 -7.39 6.70
N VAL A 650 -2.76 -8.61 6.81
CA VAL A 650 -4.18 -8.92 6.60
C VAL A 650 -4.67 -9.84 7.71
N ALA A 651 -5.96 -9.73 8.04
CA ALA A 651 -6.62 -10.61 8.99
C ALA A 651 -8.09 -10.81 8.60
N VAL A 652 -8.67 -11.93 9.03
CA VAL A 652 -10.08 -12.25 8.84
C VAL A 652 -10.75 -12.29 10.21
N SER A 653 -11.94 -11.72 10.32
CA SER A 653 -12.78 -11.85 11.52
C SER A 653 -13.16 -13.31 11.77
N PHE A 654 -13.39 -13.65 13.05
CA PHE A 654 -13.73 -15.03 13.45
C PHE A 654 -15.04 -15.55 12.83
N ASP A 655 -15.95 -14.67 12.44
CA ASP A 655 -17.22 -15.00 11.79
C ASP A 655 -17.13 -14.99 10.26
N GLY A 656 -15.97 -14.63 9.70
CA GLY A 656 -15.73 -14.53 8.25
C GLY A 656 -16.50 -13.39 7.56
N LYS A 657 -17.20 -12.53 8.31
CA LYS A 657 -18.01 -11.45 7.75
C LYS A 657 -17.17 -10.26 7.32
N TYR A 658 -16.10 -10.01 8.07
CA TYR A 658 -15.18 -8.91 7.87
C TYR A 658 -13.78 -9.37 7.46
N PHE A 659 -13.22 -8.67 6.48
CA PHE A 659 -11.82 -8.74 6.13
C PHE A 659 -11.11 -7.46 6.60
N ILE A 660 -9.87 -7.56 7.08
CA ILE A 660 -9.16 -6.46 7.72
C ILE A 660 -7.79 -6.32 7.07
N THR A 661 -7.45 -5.12 6.62
CA THR A 661 -6.15 -4.81 6.01
C THR A 661 -5.47 -3.71 6.79
N ALA A 662 -4.15 -3.79 6.92
CA ALA A 662 -3.33 -2.72 7.46
C ALA A 662 -2.36 -2.22 6.39
N GLY A 663 -2.26 -0.91 6.24
CA GLY A 663 -1.21 -0.28 5.46
C GLY A 663 -0.10 0.16 6.40
N GLY A 664 1.11 -0.36 6.18
CA GLY A 664 2.23 -0.11 7.08
C GLY A 664 2.51 1.38 7.20
N LYS A 665 2.91 2.01 6.08
CA LYS A 665 3.33 3.41 6.04
C LYS A 665 2.20 4.42 5.99
N ASP A 666 1.00 4.04 5.56
CA ASP A 666 -0.15 4.96 5.59
C ASP A 666 -0.80 5.02 6.99
N MET A 667 -0.45 4.08 7.89
CA MET A 667 -0.91 4.01 9.27
C MET A 667 -2.42 3.83 9.39
N ILE A 668 -3.05 3.27 8.36
CA ILE A 668 -4.50 3.03 8.32
C ILE A 668 -4.78 1.54 8.46
N VAL A 669 -5.84 1.20 9.20
CA VAL A 669 -6.44 -0.14 9.18
C VAL A 669 -7.83 -0.05 8.58
N ASN A 670 -8.06 -0.79 7.50
CA ASN A 670 -9.34 -0.80 6.78
C ASN A 670 -10.12 -2.07 7.11
N LEU A 671 -11.42 -1.91 7.34
CA LEU A 671 -12.37 -2.99 7.59
C LEU A 671 -13.29 -3.11 6.38
N TRP A 672 -13.39 -4.31 5.83
CA TRP A 672 -14.14 -4.62 4.62
C TRP A 672 -15.27 -5.58 4.94
N ASP A 673 -16.49 -5.27 4.49
CA ASP A 673 -17.59 -6.24 4.48
C ASP A 673 -17.37 -7.22 3.32
N VAL A 674 -17.57 -8.51 3.60
CA VAL A 674 -17.43 -9.59 2.62
C VAL A 674 -18.82 -10.10 2.22
N ASN A 675 -19.12 -10.09 0.92
CA ASN A 675 -20.36 -10.63 0.35
C ASN A 675 -20.05 -11.68 -0.74
N PRO A 676 -19.90 -12.97 -0.37
CA PRO A 676 -19.56 -14.03 -1.33
C PRO A 676 -20.58 -14.18 -2.47
N ARG A 677 -21.86 -13.84 -2.25
CA ARG A 677 -22.91 -14.00 -3.27
C ARG A 677 -22.72 -13.10 -4.49
N ALA A 678 -22.02 -11.98 -4.33
CA ALA A 678 -21.68 -11.11 -5.46
C ALA A 678 -20.77 -11.83 -6.47
N LEU A 679 -19.85 -12.70 -6.00
CA LEU A 679 -19.01 -13.50 -6.88
C LEU A 679 -19.79 -14.59 -7.63
N ASP A 680 -20.82 -15.17 -7.02
CA ASP A 680 -21.69 -16.14 -7.72
C ASP A 680 -22.40 -15.48 -8.91
N ALA A 681 -22.84 -14.23 -8.75
CA ALA A 681 -23.45 -13.46 -9.83
C ALA A 681 -22.45 -13.09 -10.93
N LEU A 682 -21.21 -12.74 -10.57
CA LEU A 682 -20.14 -12.45 -11.52
C LEU A 682 -19.75 -13.70 -12.34
N GLU A 683 -19.58 -14.85 -11.69
CA GLU A 683 -19.29 -16.12 -12.36
C GLU A 683 -20.41 -16.48 -13.35
N ALA A 684 -21.68 -16.33 -12.96
CA ALA A 684 -22.82 -16.62 -13.83
C ALA A 684 -22.87 -15.73 -15.08
N GLN A 685 -22.34 -14.50 -15.01
CA GLN A 685 -22.25 -13.58 -16.14
C GLN A 685 -21.03 -13.86 -17.04
N GLY A 686 -19.99 -14.51 -16.49
CA GLY A 686 -18.72 -14.77 -17.18
C GLY A 686 -18.75 -15.88 -18.23
N GLY A 687 -19.88 -16.58 -18.40
CA GLY A 687 -20.00 -17.69 -19.33
C GLY A 687 -19.51 -19.04 -18.76
N ALA A 688 -19.55 -20.08 -19.59
CA ALA A 688 -19.24 -21.45 -19.16
C ALA A 688 -18.16 -22.11 -20.03
N GLY A 689 -17.51 -23.15 -19.47
CA GLY A 689 -16.55 -23.95 -20.22
C GLY A 689 -15.26 -23.19 -20.53
N MET A 690 -15.07 -22.83 -21.81
CA MET A 690 -13.87 -22.16 -22.34
C MET A 690 -14.01 -20.63 -22.38
N GLU A 691 -15.23 -20.10 -22.45
CA GLU A 691 -15.50 -18.67 -22.69
C GLU A 691 -14.71 -17.74 -21.76
N PRO A 692 -14.65 -17.96 -20.43
CA PRO A 692 -13.91 -17.08 -19.50
C PRO A 692 -12.38 -17.06 -19.74
N PHE A 693 -11.85 -18.12 -20.32
CA PHE A 693 -10.40 -18.29 -20.52
C PHE A 693 -9.99 -17.77 -21.90
N ALA A 694 -10.88 -17.94 -22.88
CA ALA A 694 -10.67 -17.39 -24.19
C ALA A 694 -10.72 -15.86 -24.18
N SER A 695 -11.51 -15.23 -23.28
CA SER A 695 -11.49 -13.77 -23.11
C SER A 695 -10.17 -13.22 -22.56
N LEU A 696 -9.31 -14.07 -22.01
CA LEU A 696 -7.95 -13.70 -21.61
C LEU A 696 -6.96 -13.80 -22.78
N LEU A 697 -7.37 -14.26 -23.96
CA LEU A 697 -6.53 -14.28 -25.15
C LEU A 697 -6.77 -12.99 -25.94
N GLU A 698 -5.73 -12.49 -26.59
CA GLU A 698 -5.82 -11.32 -27.45
C GLU A 698 -6.90 -11.51 -28.54
N GLY A 699 -7.88 -10.61 -28.56
CA GLY A 699 -9.02 -10.68 -29.50
C GLY A 699 -10.08 -11.74 -29.16
N GLY A 700 -9.94 -12.46 -28.05
CA GLY A 700 -10.91 -13.46 -27.59
C GLY A 700 -11.02 -14.69 -28.50
N VAL A 701 -12.16 -15.39 -28.44
CA VAL A 701 -12.47 -16.55 -29.31
C VAL A 701 -12.46 -16.17 -30.80
N GLN A 702 -12.72 -14.90 -31.13
CA GLN A 702 -12.74 -14.39 -32.51
C GLN A 702 -11.37 -13.83 -32.95
N GLY A 703 -10.37 -13.85 -32.06
CA GLY A 703 -9.03 -13.35 -32.34
C GLY A 703 -8.24 -14.26 -33.29
N ALA A 704 -7.30 -13.67 -34.02
CA ALA A 704 -6.35 -14.41 -34.85
C ALA A 704 -5.54 -15.42 -34.02
N PHE A 705 -5.13 -15.00 -32.81
CA PHE A 705 -4.34 -15.83 -31.91
C PHE A 705 -5.07 -17.11 -31.45
N TYR A 706 -6.37 -17.02 -31.18
CA TYR A 706 -7.16 -18.22 -30.88
C TYR A 706 -7.21 -19.18 -32.07
N SER A 707 -7.34 -18.65 -33.29
CA SER A 707 -7.34 -19.45 -34.51
C SER A 707 -5.99 -20.18 -34.70
N GLU A 708 -4.87 -19.53 -34.39
CA GLU A 708 -3.54 -20.16 -34.40
C GLU A 708 -3.42 -21.30 -33.38
N ILE A 709 -3.95 -21.13 -32.16
CA ILE A 709 -3.98 -22.19 -31.15
C ILE A 709 -4.73 -23.42 -31.69
N VAL A 710 -5.87 -23.19 -32.33
CA VAL A 710 -6.68 -24.27 -32.93
C VAL A 710 -5.89 -24.98 -34.03
N ASP A 711 -5.26 -24.24 -34.93
CA ASP A 711 -4.48 -24.80 -36.03
C ASP A 711 -3.29 -25.62 -35.52
N TYR A 712 -2.52 -25.11 -34.56
CA TYR A 712 -1.41 -25.85 -33.96
C TYR A 712 -1.89 -27.09 -33.20
N PHE A 713 -3.00 -27.02 -32.49
CA PHE A 713 -3.57 -28.17 -31.78
C PHE A 713 -3.92 -29.30 -32.75
N TYR A 714 -4.58 -28.98 -33.88
CA TYR A 714 -4.84 -29.98 -34.92
C TYR A 714 -3.56 -30.46 -35.58
N PHE A 715 -2.58 -29.59 -35.82
CA PHE A 715 -1.29 -30.00 -36.36
C PHE A 715 -0.58 -31.01 -35.45
N ALA A 716 -0.54 -30.78 -34.13
CA ALA A 716 0.03 -31.71 -33.16
C ALA A 716 -0.70 -33.06 -33.18
N GLN A 717 -2.02 -33.06 -33.29
CA GLN A 717 -2.80 -34.28 -33.45
C GLN A 717 -2.41 -35.07 -34.70
N LEU A 718 -2.21 -34.40 -35.83
CA LEU A 718 -1.78 -35.04 -37.07
C LEU A 718 -0.34 -35.56 -36.97
N ARG A 719 0.55 -34.82 -36.29
CA ARG A 719 1.94 -35.18 -36.07
C ARG A 719 2.09 -36.48 -35.28
N THR A 720 1.24 -36.70 -34.28
CA THR A 720 1.25 -37.95 -33.47
C THR A 720 0.94 -39.21 -34.29
N GLN A 721 0.30 -39.07 -35.45
CA GLN A 721 -0.01 -40.16 -36.37
C GLN A 721 1.09 -40.39 -37.41
N GLY A 722 2.17 -39.59 -37.36
CA GLY A 722 3.30 -39.64 -38.29
C GLY A 722 3.19 -38.59 -39.40
N GLU A 723 4.22 -37.76 -39.53
CA GLU A 723 4.28 -36.67 -40.50
C GLU A 723 4.17 -37.15 -41.96
N ASN A 724 4.71 -38.34 -42.24
CA ASN A 724 4.72 -38.98 -43.57
C ASN A 724 3.66 -40.09 -43.73
N ALA A 725 2.62 -40.11 -42.90
CA ALA A 725 1.58 -41.14 -42.97
C ALA A 725 0.73 -41.03 -44.25
N THR A 726 0.57 -42.15 -44.96
CA THR A 726 -0.30 -42.29 -46.15
C THR A 726 -1.71 -42.79 -45.82
N ALA A 727 -1.94 -43.18 -44.55
CA ALA A 727 -3.25 -43.59 -44.05
C ALA A 727 -4.17 -42.37 -43.79
N ALA A 728 -5.49 -42.59 -43.82
CA ALA A 728 -6.45 -41.57 -43.43
C ALA A 728 -6.21 -41.14 -41.97
N ARG A 729 -6.09 -39.84 -41.73
CA ARG A 729 -5.82 -39.27 -40.41
C ARG A 729 -7.11 -39.13 -39.62
N ASP A 730 -7.06 -39.47 -38.34
CA ASP A 730 -8.18 -39.37 -37.41
C ASP A 730 -8.12 -38.06 -36.60
N ILE A 731 -9.26 -37.42 -36.38
CA ILE A 731 -9.39 -36.17 -35.62
C ILE A 731 -10.15 -36.50 -34.34
N ALA A 732 -9.49 -37.20 -33.42
CA ALA A 732 -10.06 -37.67 -32.16
C ALA A 732 -10.33 -36.58 -31.11
N HIS A 733 -10.18 -35.29 -31.45
CA HIS A 733 -10.32 -34.11 -30.58
C HIS A 733 -9.44 -34.06 -29.32
N HIS A 734 -8.41 -34.90 -29.22
CA HIS A 734 -7.44 -34.93 -28.13
C HIS A 734 -6.02 -35.18 -28.63
N ILE A 735 -5.04 -34.77 -27.83
CA ILE A 735 -3.61 -35.00 -28.07
C ILE A 735 -2.95 -35.67 -26.85
N PRO A 736 -1.87 -36.46 -27.03
CA PRO A 736 -1.08 -36.99 -25.92
C PRO A 736 -0.35 -35.90 -25.12
N LEU A 737 -0.06 -36.16 -23.85
CA LEU A 737 0.70 -35.23 -22.98
C LEU A 737 2.07 -34.82 -23.54
N LEU A 738 2.72 -35.70 -24.31
CA LEU A 738 4.04 -35.44 -24.91
C LEU A 738 4.01 -34.27 -25.91
N GLU A 739 2.85 -33.90 -26.44
CA GLU A 739 2.70 -32.79 -27.38
C GLU A 739 2.63 -31.42 -26.70
N ILE A 740 2.35 -31.37 -25.38
CA ILE A 740 2.19 -30.11 -24.64
C ILE A 740 3.42 -29.20 -24.77
N PRO A 741 4.67 -29.66 -24.57
CA PRO A 741 5.85 -28.80 -24.69
C PRO A 741 5.99 -28.19 -26.07
N HIS A 742 5.68 -28.96 -27.12
CA HIS A 742 5.79 -28.51 -28.50
C HIS A 742 4.75 -27.44 -28.82
N LEU A 743 3.51 -27.60 -28.36
CA LEU A 743 2.47 -26.60 -28.55
C LEU A 743 2.76 -25.31 -27.78
N MET A 744 3.21 -25.41 -26.53
CA MET A 744 3.59 -24.22 -25.75
C MET A 744 4.66 -23.40 -26.49
N ARG A 745 5.71 -24.09 -26.97
CA ARG A 745 6.82 -23.48 -27.73
C ARG A 745 6.35 -22.88 -29.06
N ALA A 746 5.47 -23.56 -29.79
CA ALA A 746 4.90 -23.05 -31.04
C ALA A 746 4.07 -21.76 -30.82
N LEU A 747 3.44 -21.63 -29.65
CA LEU A 747 2.68 -20.45 -29.22
C LEU A 747 3.55 -19.37 -28.54
N GLY A 748 4.88 -19.46 -28.68
CA GLY A 748 5.82 -18.46 -28.15
C GLY A 748 6.10 -18.54 -26.66
N TYR A 749 5.60 -19.56 -25.95
CA TYR A 749 5.95 -19.81 -24.54
C TYR A 749 6.97 -20.94 -24.44
N TYR A 750 8.14 -20.65 -23.88
CA TYR A 750 9.25 -21.58 -23.76
C TYR A 750 9.42 -22.04 -22.30
N PRO A 751 8.62 -23.01 -21.84
CA PRO A 751 8.69 -23.52 -20.48
C PRO A 751 9.98 -24.30 -20.25
N THR A 752 10.48 -24.20 -19.02
CA THR A 752 11.57 -25.04 -18.50
C THR A 752 11.13 -26.49 -18.30
N GLU A 753 12.06 -27.42 -18.20
CA GLU A 753 11.76 -28.85 -17.99
C GLU A 753 10.99 -29.09 -16.67
N LEU A 754 11.28 -28.29 -15.64
CA LEU A 754 10.50 -28.30 -14.39
C LEU A 754 9.05 -27.86 -14.62
N GLU A 755 8.82 -26.81 -15.39
CA GLU A 755 7.47 -26.33 -15.72
C GLU A 755 6.72 -27.32 -16.61
N ILE A 756 7.39 -27.95 -17.57
CA ILE A 756 6.85 -29.04 -18.39
C ILE A 756 6.42 -30.21 -17.49
N GLN A 757 7.27 -30.63 -16.56
CA GLN A 757 6.94 -31.69 -15.61
C GLN A 757 5.70 -31.32 -14.76
N ASN A 758 5.60 -30.05 -14.33
CA ASN A 758 4.46 -29.56 -13.58
C ASN A 758 3.17 -29.56 -14.42
N MET A 759 3.22 -29.07 -15.66
CA MET A 759 2.08 -29.08 -16.61
C MET A 759 1.60 -30.50 -16.89
N CYS A 760 2.52 -31.41 -17.21
CA CYS A 760 2.19 -32.82 -17.44
C CYS A 760 1.59 -33.47 -16.19
N SER A 761 2.11 -33.14 -15.00
CA SER A 761 1.59 -33.65 -13.73
C SER A 761 0.18 -33.12 -13.44
N GLU A 762 -0.06 -31.83 -13.66
CA GLU A 762 -1.38 -31.20 -13.51
C GLU A 762 -2.43 -31.90 -14.37
N VAL A 763 -2.15 -32.10 -15.67
CA VAL A 763 -3.09 -32.78 -16.56
C VAL A 763 -3.25 -34.25 -16.16
N LYS A 764 -2.15 -34.94 -15.85
CA LYS A 764 -2.14 -36.36 -15.46
C LYS A 764 -3.01 -36.66 -14.24
N TYR A 765 -3.02 -35.76 -13.26
CA TYR A 765 -3.76 -35.92 -12.02
C TYR A 765 -5.06 -35.10 -11.96
N SER A 766 -5.44 -34.41 -13.04
CA SER A 766 -6.59 -33.50 -13.10
C SER A 766 -7.93 -34.09 -12.63
N ARG A 767 -8.14 -35.40 -12.84
CA ARG A 767 -9.35 -36.14 -12.41
C ARG A 767 -9.07 -37.21 -11.37
N PHE A 768 -7.87 -37.22 -10.78
CA PHE A 768 -7.42 -38.32 -9.93
C PHE A 768 -8.20 -38.39 -8.61
N THR A 769 -8.50 -37.24 -8.01
CA THR A 769 -9.32 -37.14 -6.80
C THR A 769 -10.73 -37.72 -6.98
N GLU A 770 -11.34 -37.52 -8.15
CA GLU A 770 -12.69 -37.98 -8.46
C GLU A 770 -12.74 -39.42 -8.98
N THR A 771 -11.77 -39.81 -9.83
CA THR A 771 -11.84 -41.05 -10.62
C THR A 771 -10.82 -42.11 -10.21
N THR A 772 -9.81 -41.75 -9.38
CA THR A 772 -8.64 -42.57 -9.03
C THR A 772 -7.81 -43.06 -10.23
N LYS A 773 -8.06 -42.49 -11.43
CA LYS A 773 -7.34 -42.80 -12.67
C LYS A 773 -6.54 -41.60 -13.16
N THR A 774 -5.40 -41.88 -13.77
CA THR A 774 -4.59 -40.86 -14.45
C THR A 774 -5.12 -40.59 -15.85
N VAL A 775 -4.88 -39.38 -16.35
CA VAL A 775 -5.26 -38.95 -17.70
C VAL A 775 -3.99 -38.78 -18.54
N ASP A 776 -3.95 -39.38 -19.72
CA ASP A 776 -2.75 -39.32 -20.60
C ASP A 776 -2.98 -38.50 -21.87
N VAL A 777 -4.16 -37.85 -21.99
CA VAL A 777 -4.57 -37.05 -23.15
C VAL A 777 -5.20 -35.72 -22.72
N VAL A 778 -5.08 -34.69 -23.55
CA VAL A 778 -5.65 -33.36 -23.31
C VAL A 778 -6.50 -32.93 -24.51
N ASP A 779 -7.68 -32.36 -24.25
CA ASP A 779 -8.54 -31.76 -25.28
C ASP A 779 -8.22 -30.26 -25.47
N LEU A 780 -8.78 -29.65 -26.52
CA LEU A 780 -8.53 -28.24 -26.83
C LEU A 780 -8.94 -27.29 -25.69
N THR A 781 -10.03 -27.59 -24.98
CA THR A 781 -10.53 -26.74 -23.88
C THR A 781 -9.58 -26.78 -22.69
N ALA A 782 -9.16 -27.98 -22.30
CA ALA A 782 -8.17 -28.18 -21.24
C ALA A 782 -6.81 -27.58 -21.63
N PHE A 783 -6.41 -27.68 -22.90
CA PHE A 783 -5.17 -27.08 -23.39
C PHE A 783 -5.20 -25.55 -23.33
N VAL A 784 -6.28 -24.90 -23.78
CA VAL A 784 -6.41 -23.43 -23.69
C VAL A 784 -6.32 -22.96 -22.24
N LYS A 785 -6.99 -23.65 -21.31
CA LYS A 785 -6.90 -23.35 -19.87
C LYS A 785 -5.48 -23.54 -19.32
N LEU A 786 -4.82 -24.62 -19.71
CA LEU A 786 -3.44 -24.89 -19.33
C LEU A 786 -2.51 -23.78 -19.85
N TYR A 787 -2.65 -23.40 -21.13
CA TYR A 787 -1.89 -22.33 -21.74
C TYR A 787 -2.11 -20.98 -21.03
N THR A 788 -3.37 -20.58 -20.80
CA THR A 788 -3.68 -19.30 -20.13
C THR A 788 -3.14 -19.23 -18.71
N ASN A 789 -3.11 -20.36 -17.99
CA ASN A 789 -2.65 -20.40 -16.60
C ASN A 789 -1.12 -20.45 -16.46
N HIS A 790 -0.41 -21.05 -17.41
CA HIS A 790 1.04 -21.24 -17.33
C HIS A 790 1.84 -20.17 -18.06
N ARG A 791 1.29 -19.58 -19.14
CA ARG A 791 1.99 -18.54 -19.91
C ARG A 791 2.39 -17.35 -19.01
N PRO A 792 3.51 -16.67 -19.32
CA PRO A 792 3.91 -15.48 -18.60
C PRO A 792 2.90 -14.35 -18.82
N VAL A 793 2.64 -13.55 -17.78
CA VAL A 793 1.75 -12.38 -17.84
C VAL A 793 2.37 -11.25 -18.66
N PHE A 794 3.69 -11.12 -18.54
CA PHE A 794 4.49 -10.09 -19.19
C PHE A 794 5.55 -10.76 -20.05
N GLY A 795 5.80 -10.22 -21.23
CA GLY A 795 6.93 -10.64 -22.06
C GLY A 795 8.28 -10.42 -21.36
N ILE A 796 9.34 -11.01 -21.91
CA ILE A 796 10.70 -10.81 -21.40
C ILE A 796 11.11 -9.34 -21.65
N GLY A 797 11.27 -8.59 -20.56
CA GLY A 797 11.65 -7.18 -20.62
C GLY A 797 13.16 -6.95 -20.57
N LYS A 798 13.60 -5.76 -20.98
CA LYS A 798 15.01 -5.32 -20.97
C LYS A 798 15.73 -5.59 -19.65
N LYS A 799 15.12 -5.19 -18.53
CA LYS A 799 15.68 -5.36 -17.19
C LYS A 799 15.98 -6.84 -16.88
N GLN A 800 15.12 -7.76 -17.31
CA GLN A 800 15.33 -9.18 -17.08
C GLN A 800 16.54 -9.72 -17.87
N ILE A 801 16.77 -9.21 -19.08
CA ILE A 801 17.95 -9.55 -19.88
C ILE A 801 19.21 -8.96 -19.24
N ASP A 802 19.14 -7.71 -18.77
CA ASP A 802 20.26 -7.05 -18.07
C ASP A 802 20.64 -7.82 -16.79
N ASP A 803 19.66 -8.16 -15.95
CA ASP A 803 19.85 -8.93 -14.72
C ASP A 803 20.43 -10.33 -15.02
N ALA A 804 19.98 -10.98 -16.10
CA ALA A 804 20.52 -12.27 -16.53
C ALA A 804 22.00 -12.17 -16.94
N PHE A 805 22.39 -11.12 -17.68
CA PHE A 805 23.78 -10.89 -18.08
C PHE A 805 24.69 -10.61 -16.88
N ASP A 806 24.21 -9.85 -15.89
CA ASP A 806 24.96 -9.59 -14.65
C ASP A 806 25.18 -10.88 -13.84
N VAL A 807 24.15 -11.73 -13.72
CA VAL A 807 24.27 -13.03 -13.06
C VAL A 807 25.24 -13.95 -13.81
N LEU A 808 25.13 -14.03 -15.14
CA LEU A 808 25.97 -14.89 -15.96
C LEU A 808 27.45 -14.45 -15.97
N SER A 809 27.72 -13.16 -15.85
CA SER A 809 29.08 -12.59 -15.73
C SER A 809 29.69 -12.75 -14.34
N GLY A 810 28.90 -13.18 -13.35
CA GLY A 810 29.30 -13.29 -11.95
C GLY A 810 29.43 -11.93 -11.27
N HIS A 811 28.53 -10.99 -11.60
CA HIS A 811 28.49 -9.62 -11.08
C HIS A 811 29.74 -8.80 -11.39
N LYS A 812 30.41 -9.09 -12.52
CA LYS A 812 31.62 -8.39 -12.98
C LYS A 812 31.33 -7.29 -14.00
N GLY A 813 30.05 -7.09 -14.36
CA GLY A 813 29.58 -6.11 -15.34
C GLY A 813 28.62 -6.71 -16.38
N PRO A 814 27.99 -5.88 -17.23
CA PRO A 814 26.92 -6.31 -18.14
C PRO A 814 27.44 -6.94 -19.44
N THR A 815 28.74 -7.22 -19.55
CA THR A 815 29.37 -7.72 -20.78
C THR A 815 29.94 -9.12 -20.59
N LEU A 816 29.64 -9.99 -21.54
CA LEU A 816 30.07 -11.38 -21.60
C LEU A 816 30.75 -11.67 -22.93
N LYS A 817 31.77 -12.54 -22.94
CA LYS A 817 32.29 -13.07 -24.19
C LYS A 817 31.38 -14.19 -24.68
N TRP A 818 31.19 -14.29 -26.00
CA TRP A 818 30.40 -15.37 -26.59
C TRP A 818 30.88 -16.76 -26.16
N ALA A 819 32.20 -16.99 -26.11
CA ALA A 819 32.77 -18.26 -25.67
C ALA A 819 32.32 -18.66 -24.24
N ASP A 820 32.23 -17.68 -23.33
CA ASP A 820 31.80 -17.92 -21.95
C ASP A 820 30.29 -18.20 -21.89
N LEU A 821 29.48 -17.50 -22.71
CA LEU A 821 28.04 -17.73 -22.82
C LEU A 821 27.74 -19.10 -23.46
N LYS A 822 28.41 -19.44 -24.57
CA LYS A 822 28.33 -20.74 -25.26
C LYS A 822 28.67 -21.87 -24.30
N ALA A 823 29.78 -21.75 -23.57
CA ALA A 823 30.15 -22.75 -22.57
C ALA A 823 29.06 -22.93 -21.49
N LYS A 824 28.46 -21.84 -21.00
CA LYS A 824 27.37 -21.89 -20.03
C LYS A 824 26.10 -22.53 -20.60
N LEU A 825 25.68 -22.16 -21.81
CA LEU A 825 24.49 -22.75 -22.48
C LEU A 825 24.65 -24.25 -22.73
N LEU A 826 25.87 -24.74 -22.95
CA LEU A 826 26.16 -26.16 -23.16
C LEU A 826 26.33 -26.97 -21.85
N THR A 827 26.55 -26.32 -20.70
CA THR A 827 26.98 -27.02 -19.47
C THR A 827 26.19 -26.71 -18.21
N MET A 828 25.46 -25.60 -18.16
CA MET A 828 24.74 -25.13 -16.97
C MET A 828 23.22 -25.14 -17.19
N GLY A 829 22.46 -25.29 -16.10
CA GLY A 829 21.01 -25.21 -16.14
C GLY A 829 20.38 -26.37 -16.92
N GLU A 830 19.57 -26.03 -17.92
CA GLU A 830 19.02 -26.96 -18.91
C GLU A 830 19.90 -26.86 -20.16
N PRO A 831 20.93 -27.72 -20.28
CA PRO A 831 21.97 -27.55 -21.28
C PRO A 831 21.42 -27.86 -22.68
N MET A 832 21.81 -27.03 -23.64
CA MET A 832 21.57 -27.30 -25.06
C MET A 832 22.62 -28.27 -25.60
N THR A 833 22.24 -29.07 -26.58
CA THR A 833 23.22 -29.79 -27.40
C THR A 833 23.91 -28.82 -28.37
N GLU A 834 25.09 -29.19 -28.87
CA GLU A 834 25.84 -28.37 -29.83
C GLU A 834 25.05 -28.21 -31.15
N ASP A 835 24.37 -29.26 -31.59
CA ASP A 835 23.51 -29.24 -32.78
C ASP A 835 22.29 -28.32 -32.60
N GLU A 836 21.64 -28.35 -31.43
CA GLU A 836 20.52 -27.45 -31.10
C GLU A 836 20.96 -25.99 -31.08
N LEU A 837 22.07 -25.69 -30.39
CA LEU A 837 22.58 -24.33 -30.30
C LEU A 837 22.95 -23.78 -31.68
N THR A 838 23.62 -24.59 -32.50
CA THR A 838 24.00 -24.22 -33.87
C THR A 838 22.77 -23.96 -34.74
N SER A 839 21.75 -24.83 -34.63
CA SER A 839 20.49 -24.67 -35.35
C SER A 839 19.73 -23.40 -34.94
N CYS A 840 19.65 -23.12 -33.63
CA CYS A 840 19.05 -21.89 -33.11
C CYS A 840 19.78 -20.64 -33.60
N MET A 841 21.11 -20.66 -33.61
CA MET A 841 21.92 -19.53 -34.08
C MET A 841 21.70 -19.25 -35.57
N HIS A 842 21.67 -20.29 -36.42
CA HIS A 842 21.34 -20.12 -37.83
C HIS A 842 19.90 -19.65 -38.05
N ALA A 843 18.94 -20.08 -37.23
CA ALA A 843 17.56 -19.61 -37.32
C ALA A 843 17.41 -18.12 -36.95
N LEU A 844 18.17 -17.64 -35.95
CA LEU A 844 18.10 -16.26 -35.48
C LEU A 844 18.90 -15.28 -36.36
N LEU A 845 20.08 -15.70 -36.84
CA LEU A 845 21.05 -14.81 -37.48
C LEU A 845 21.33 -15.14 -38.96
N GLY A 846 20.82 -16.26 -39.48
CA GLY A 846 21.12 -16.72 -40.83
C GLY A 846 22.63 -16.92 -41.04
N ASP A 847 23.15 -16.30 -42.10
CA ASP A 847 24.57 -16.33 -42.47
C ASP A 847 25.46 -15.47 -41.53
N GLU A 848 24.88 -14.62 -40.67
CA GLU A 848 25.63 -13.81 -39.71
C GLU A 848 26.01 -14.55 -38.41
N ALA A 849 25.58 -15.81 -38.26
CA ALA A 849 25.89 -16.62 -37.08
C ALA A 849 27.41 -16.77 -36.83
N ASP A 850 28.19 -16.97 -37.89
CA ASP A 850 29.65 -17.17 -37.82
C ASP A 850 30.42 -15.88 -37.43
N LEU A 851 29.82 -14.70 -37.66
CA LEU A 851 30.39 -13.39 -37.31
C LEU A 851 30.24 -13.08 -35.81
N VAL A 852 29.16 -13.56 -35.18
CA VAL A 852 28.93 -13.42 -33.73
C VAL A 852 29.88 -14.32 -32.95
N GLU A 853 30.20 -15.52 -33.47
CA GLU A 853 31.13 -16.45 -32.82
C GLU A 853 32.55 -15.90 -32.69
N THR A 854 32.95 -14.97 -33.56
CA THR A 854 34.35 -14.58 -33.74
C THR A 854 34.76 -13.24 -33.12
N THR A 855 33.84 -12.31 -32.79
CA THR A 855 34.29 -10.90 -32.58
C THR A 855 33.59 -10.04 -31.50
N ILE A 856 32.57 -10.50 -30.78
CA ILE A 856 31.75 -9.56 -29.97
C ILE A 856 31.84 -9.85 -28.47
N SER A 857 32.30 -8.85 -27.69
CA SER A 857 31.87 -8.72 -26.29
C SER A 857 30.40 -8.34 -26.28
N LEU A 858 29.54 -9.24 -25.84
CA LEU A 858 28.09 -9.06 -25.84
C LEU A 858 27.70 -8.30 -24.59
N SER A 859 27.21 -7.07 -24.75
CA SER A 859 26.34 -6.45 -23.74
C SER A 859 24.93 -7.02 -23.88
N SER A 860 24.14 -6.92 -22.82
CA SER A 860 22.71 -7.22 -22.84
C SER A 860 21.98 -6.51 -23.99
N SER A 861 22.34 -5.25 -24.28
CA SER A 861 21.77 -4.45 -25.37
C SER A 861 22.11 -4.96 -26.76
N VAL A 862 23.37 -5.35 -26.97
CA VAL A 862 23.82 -5.90 -28.24
C VAL A 862 23.20 -7.28 -28.46
N PHE A 863 23.10 -8.09 -27.41
CA PHE A 863 22.48 -9.40 -27.49
C PHE A 863 20.98 -9.31 -27.80
N ALA A 864 20.24 -8.46 -27.09
CA ALA A 864 18.81 -8.26 -27.32
C ALA A 864 18.52 -7.72 -28.73
N GLY A 865 19.24 -6.68 -29.16
CA GLY A 865 19.00 -6.08 -30.48
C GLY A 865 19.51 -6.92 -31.64
N LYS A 866 20.75 -7.44 -31.56
CA LYS A 866 21.41 -8.10 -32.71
C LYS A 866 21.21 -9.60 -32.77
N VAL A 867 21.02 -10.28 -31.64
CA VAL A 867 20.88 -11.74 -31.61
C VAL A 867 19.43 -12.16 -31.46
N LEU A 868 18.68 -11.51 -30.57
CA LEU A 868 17.28 -11.85 -30.33
C LEU A 868 16.30 -11.06 -31.20
N GLY A 869 16.76 -9.98 -31.87
CA GLY A 869 15.93 -9.20 -32.81
C GLY A 869 14.89 -8.29 -32.15
N PHE A 870 15.10 -7.82 -30.92
CA PHE A 870 14.21 -6.84 -30.28
C PHE A 870 14.36 -5.46 -30.95
N GLU A 871 13.35 -5.02 -31.72
CA GLU A 871 13.39 -3.78 -32.51
C GLU A 871 13.25 -2.48 -31.69
N ASP A 872 12.66 -2.52 -30.47
CA ASP A 872 12.39 -1.35 -29.60
C ASP A 872 13.09 -1.44 -28.22
N TYR A 873 14.40 -1.60 -28.20
CA TYR A 873 15.19 -1.81 -26.97
C TYR A 873 15.33 -0.56 -26.05
N GLU A 874 14.93 0.64 -26.48
CA GLU A 874 15.15 1.91 -25.75
C GLU A 874 13.91 2.56 -25.12
N ARG A 875 12.69 2.07 -25.34
CA ARG A 875 11.50 2.62 -24.65
C ARG A 875 11.31 1.92 -23.30
N ASP A 876 11.30 2.70 -22.22
CA ASP A 876 10.81 2.30 -20.90
C ASP A 876 9.26 2.15 -20.94
N GLU A 877 8.73 1.39 -21.90
CA GLU A 877 7.33 1.00 -21.85
C GLU A 877 7.21 -0.03 -20.72
N GLN A 878 6.41 0.31 -19.71
CA GLN A 878 5.95 -0.65 -18.71
C GLN A 878 5.48 -1.90 -19.45
N PRO A 879 5.77 -3.11 -18.94
CA PRO A 879 5.39 -4.33 -19.63
C PRO A 879 3.88 -4.30 -19.83
N VAL A 880 3.45 -4.07 -21.07
CA VAL A 880 2.03 -4.08 -21.42
C VAL A 880 1.58 -5.51 -21.17
N PRO A 881 0.64 -5.75 -20.25
CA PRO A 881 0.11 -7.09 -20.07
C PRO A 881 -0.44 -7.56 -21.42
N PHE A 882 -0.24 -8.83 -21.76
CA PHE A 882 -1.00 -9.45 -22.85
C PHE A 882 -2.48 -9.28 -22.49
N THR A 883 -3.16 -8.34 -23.17
CA THR A 883 -4.52 -7.90 -22.82
C THR A 883 -5.55 -8.94 -23.13
#